data_AF-A0A8X7W301-F1
#
_entry.id   AF-A0A8X7W301-F1
#
_cell.length_a   1.000
_cell.length_b   1.000
_cell.length_c   1.000
_cell.angle_alpha   90.00
_cell.angle_beta   90.00
_cell.angle_gamma   90.00
#
_symmetry.space_group_name_H-M   'P 1'
#
loop_
_entity.id
_entity.type
_entity.pdbx_description
1 polymer ?
#
loop_
_entity_poly.entity_id
_entity_poly.type
_entity_poly.pdbx_seq_one_letter_code
_entity_poly.pdbx_strand_id
1 'polypeptide(L)'
;MEVERAKKDDDLNSADGGGGSAEEVSVERIFEESADAPPPWQNQLTFRAMIVSFILSILFTFVVMKLNLTTGIIPSLNISAGLLSFFFVKTWTKILNKAGILKQPFTRQENTVIQTCVVASSGIAFSGGFGSYLFGMSEVVAKQSVEANTPLNIKNPHLGWMIGFLFIVSFLGLFSVVPLRKIMIVDFKLTYPSGTATAHLINSFHTPQGAKLAKKQVRALGKFFSFSFLWGFFQWFFTSGDGCGFANFPTFGLEAYENKFYFDFSATYVGVGMICPYLINVSLLVGSILSWGIMWPLIGAQKGKWYSADLSSTSLHGLQGYKVFIAIAMILGDGLYNFIKVLGRTVVGLYIQFKNRDALPVNDRSSSTTVTISYDDKRRTELFLKDRIPSWIAVTGYVVMAIVSIITVPHIFPQLRWYHILTMYIIAPVLAFCNAYGCGLTDWSLASTYGKLAIFTIGAWAGSANGGVLAGLAACGVMMNIVSTASDLMQDFKTGYMTLASPRSMFLSQAIGTAMGCVISPCVFWLFYKAFPDFGQTGTAYPAPYALVYRNMSILGVEGFSALPHNCLMICYIFFAAAVFVNGVRDAVGPNWSRFIPLPMAMAIPFYIGGYFTIDMCVGSLILFVWRKLNRPKADAYSSAVASGLICGEGIWTLPSSVLALAGVKPPICMKFLSGATNSKVDSFLNPS
;
A
#
# COMPACT_ATOMS: atom_id res chain seq x y z
N MET A 1 -0.93 56.50 -14.78
CA MET A 1 -0.99 55.28 -13.94
C MET A 1 -1.87 54.16 -14.51
N GLU A 2 -2.67 54.40 -15.56
CA GLU A 2 -3.38 53.33 -16.30
C GLU A 2 -2.72 52.91 -17.62
N VAL A 3 -1.75 53.67 -18.13
CA VAL A 3 -1.05 53.38 -19.39
C VAL A 3 0.13 52.40 -19.21
N GLU A 4 0.66 52.23 -17.99
CA GLU A 4 1.73 51.26 -17.69
C GLU A 4 1.23 49.85 -17.37
N ARG A 5 -0.08 49.66 -17.12
CA ARG A 5 -0.68 48.33 -16.96
C ARG A 5 -0.97 47.66 -18.31
N ALA A 6 -1.43 48.42 -19.30
CA ALA A 6 -1.70 47.89 -20.64
C ALA A 6 -0.44 47.39 -21.35
N LYS A 7 0.70 48.07 -21.16
CA LYS A 7 1.98 47.67 -21.80
C LYS A 7 2.62 46.42 -21.17
N LYS A 8 2.20 46.03 -19.97
CA LYS A 8 2.71 44.83 -19.28
C LYS A 8 1.91 43.57 -19.63
N ASP A 9 0.70 43.73 -20.16
CA ASP A 9 -0.16 42.63 -20.61
C ASP A 9 0.03 42.30 -22.10
N ASP A 10 0.50 43.25 -22.94
CA ASP A 10 0.80 43.01 -24.36
C ASP A 10 2.17 42.35 -24.62
N ASP A 11 3.20 42.62 -23.80
CA ASP A 11 4.49 41.92 -23.88
C ASP A 11 4.42 40.43 -23.43
N LEU A 12 3.26 39.99 -22.95
CA LEU A 12 2.97 38.60 -22.57
C LEU A 12 2.33 37.78 -23.71
N ASN A 13 1.94 38.40 -24.83
CA ASN A 13 1.18 37.75 -25.90
C ASN A 13 1.82 37.80 -27.31
N SER A 14 2.97 38.44 -27.52
CA SER A 14 3.52 38.65 -28.88
C SER A 14 4.93 38.10 -29.14
N ALA A 15 5.34 37.01 -28.47
CA ALA A 15 6.58 36.30 -28.81
C ALA A 15 6.49 34.80 -28.48
N ASP A 16 5.75 34.03 -29.29
CA ASP A 16 6.32 32.87 -30.00
C ASP A 16 5.32 32.34 -31.04
N GLY A 17 5.17 33.10 -32.13
CA GLY A 17 4.62 32.60 -33.37
C GLY A 17 5.73 31.91 -34.17
N GLY A 18 6.02 30.66 -33.82
CA GLY A 18 6.90 29.77 -34.56
C GLY A 18 6.35 28.36 -34.48
N GLY A 19 5.92 27.81 -35.62
CA GLY A 19 5.25 26.51 -35.74
C GLY A 19 6.15 25.31 -35.42
N GLY A 20 6.57 25.16 -34.16
CA GLY A 20 7.09 23.94 -33.59
C GLY A 20 6.04 23.33 -32.68
N SER A 21 5.66 22.08 -32.91
CA SER A 21 4.91 21.28 -31.95
C SER A 21 5.48 21.48 -30.55
N ALA A 22 4.64 21.81 -29.56
CA ALA A 22 5.04 21.89 -28.16
C ALA A 22 5.77 20.60 -27.76
N GLU A 23 7.10 20.61 -27.78
CA GLU A 23 7.89 19.50 -27.29
C GLU A 23 7.58 19.37 -25.80
N GLU A 24 6.96 18.25 -25.42
CA GLU A 24 6.89 17.83 -24.02
C GLU A 24 8.32 17.84 -23.46
N VAL A 25 8.62 18.82 -22.60
CA VAL A 25 9.92 18.88 -21.92
C VAL A 25 10.00 17.66 -21.00
N SER A 26 10.86 16.74 -21.40
CA SER A 26 11.04 15.43 -20.79
C SER A 26 11.98 15.54 -19.57
N VAL A 27 11.61 14.92 -18.45
CA VAL A 27 12.45 14.90 -17.23
C VAL A 27 13.78 14.22 -17.55
N GLU A 28 13.75 13.14 -18.35
CA GLU A 28 14.96 12.41 -18.69
C GLU A 28 15.89 13.18 -19.65
N ARG A 29 15.35 14.04 -20.54
CA ARG A 29 16.19 14.95 -21.36
C ARG A 29 16.97 15.93 -20.49
N ILE A 30 16.34 16.49 -19.44
CA ILE A 30 17.00 17.44 -18.53
C ILE A 30 18.20 16.82 -17.82
N PHE A 31 18.07 15.57 -17.36
CA PHE A 31 19.16 14.85 -16.69
C PHE A 31 20.24 14.37 -17.66
N GLU A 32 19.89 14.13 -18.93
CA GLU A 32 20.87 13.80 -19.96
C GLU A 32 21.72 15.01 -20.35
N GLU A 33 21.09 16.19 -20.47
CA GLU A 33 21.76 17.47 -20.73
C GLU A 33 22.67 17.90 -19.57
N SER A 34 22.40 17.47 -18.34
CA SER A 34 23.27 17.74 -17.19
C SER A 34 24.52 16.86 -17.13
N ALA A 35 24.74 15.97 -18.10
CA ALA A 35 25.82 14.98 -18.16
C ALA A 35 25.84 13.98 -16.98
N ASP A 36 24.76 13.92 -16.19
CA ASP A 36 24.62 12.99 -15.07
C ASP A 36 24.00 11.67 -15.54
N ALA A 37 24.79 10.87 -16.27
CA ALA A 37 24.39 9.51 -16.61
C ALA A 37 24.07 8.71 -15.33
N PRO A 38 23.01 7.88 -15.31
CA PRO A 38 22.72 7.03 -14.16
C PRO A 38 23.95 6.18 -13.81
N PRO A 39 24.43 6.21 -12.55
CA PRO A 39 25.61 5.42 -12.20
C PRO A 39 25.30 3.92 -12.34
N PRO A 40 26.33 3.09 -12.61
CA PRO A 40 26.18 1.64 -12.60
C PRO A 40 25.48 1.16 -11.33
N TRP A 41 24.69 0.09 -11.42
CA TRP A 41 23.84 -0.38 -10.32
C TRP A 41 24.61 -0.56 -8.99
N GLN A 42 25.86 -1.03 -9.04
CA GLN A 42 26.74 -1.20 -7.85
C GLN A 42 27.04 0.14 -7.16
N ASN A 43 27.21 1.21 -7.93
CA ASN A 43 27.51 2.54 -7.42
C ASN A 43 26.24 3.30 -6.97
N GLN A 44 25.05 2.72 -7.15
CA GLN A 44 23.81 3.21 -6.54
C GLN A 44 23.71 2.77 -5.07
N LEU A 45 24.34 1.65 -4.68
CA LEU A 45 24.43 1.20 -3.29
C LEU A 45 25.71 1.74 -2.63
N THR A 46 25.64 2.97 -2.14
CA THR A 46 26.79 3.57 -1.45
C THR A 46 26.82 3.15 0.03
N PHE A 47 28.02 3.19 0.64
CA PHE A 47 28.17 2.94 2.07
C PHE A 47 27.38 3.94 2.93
N ARG A 48 27.38 5.23 2.55
CA ARG A 48 26.60 6.27 3.24
C ARG A 48 25.10 6.02 3.13
N ALA A 49 24.62 5.51 1.98
CA ALA A 49 23.22 5.14 1.82
C ALA A 49 22.83 4.02 2.80
N MET A 50 23.67 3.00 2.99
CA MET A 50 23.40 1.93 3.95
C MET A 50 23.34 2.42 5.40
N ILE A 51 24.27 3.30 5.81
CA ILE A 51 24.24 3.90 7.16
C ILE A 51 22.98 4.72 7.39
N VAL A 52 22.64 5.62 6.45
CA VAL A 52 21.44 6.46 6.57
C VAL A 52 20.18 5.58 6.58
N SER A 53 20.14 4.53 5.74
CA SER A 53 19.06 3.55 5.74
C SER A 53 18.90 2.86 7.08
N PHE A 54 20.00 2.49 7.75
CA PHE A 54 19.97 1.87 9.06
C PHE A 54 19.39 2.78 10.14
N ILE A 55 19.87 4.03 10.21
CA ILE A 55 19.38 5.01 11.19
C ILE A 55 17.89 5.30 10.97
N LEU A 56 17.50 5.56 9.72
CA LEU A 56 16.09 5.84 9.39
C LEU A 56 15.21 4.61 9.61
N SER A 57 15.71 3.40 9.33
CA SER A 57 14.95 2.17 9.59
C SER A 57 14.59 2.01 11.06
N ILE A 58 15.51 2.31 11.99
CA ILE A 58 15.21 2.28 13.43
C ILE A 58 14.09 3.28 13.75
N LEU A 59 14.26 4.54 13.32
CA LEU A 59 13.28 5.61 13.58
C LEU A 59 11.88 5.24 13.07
N PHE A 60 11.78 4.80 11.82
CA PHE A 60 10.51 4.47 11.19
C PHE A 60 9.89 3.21 11.81
N THR A 61 10.71 2.24 12.20
CA THR A 61 10.22 1.04 12.88
C THR A 61 9.56 1.38 14.22
N PHE A 62 10.11 2.31 15.01
CA PHE A 62 9.43 2.78 16.23
C PHE A 62 8.07 3.43 15.96
N VAL A 63 8.00 4.26 14.92
CA VAL A 63 6.74 4.91 14.51
C VAL A 63 5.70 3.86 14.08
N VAL A 64 6.07 2.97 13.15
CA VAL A 64 5.19 1.91 12.65
C VAL A 64 4.76 0.98 13.77
N MET A 65 5.69 0.54 14.62
CA MET A 65 5.40 -0.36 15.74
C MET A 65 4.36 0.26 16.67
N LYS A 66 4.53 1.53 17.04
CA LYS A 66 3.55 2.21 17.87
C LYS A 66 2.18 2.25 17.20
N LEU A 67 2.10 2.71 15.96
CA LEU A 67 0.82 2.81 15.25
C LEU A 67 0.14 1.44 15.16
N ASN A 68 0.92 0.37 14.91
CA ASN A 68 0.43 -1.00 14.90
C ASN A 68 -0.19 -1.41 16.25
N LEU A 69 0.46 -1.04 17.36
CA LEU A 69 0.03 -1.39 18.72
C LEU A 69 -1.13 -0.54 19.27
N THR A 70 -1.36 0.65 18.72
CA THR A 70 -2.43 1.56 19.19
C THR A 70 -3.63 1.59 18.25
N THR A 71 -3.44 1.96 16.99
CA THR A 71 -4.54 2.17 16.02
C THR A 71 -4.68 1.04 15.01
N GLY A 72 -3.61 0.27 14.78
CA GLY A 72 -3.50 -0.80 13.78
C GLY A 72 -3.64 -0.34 12.31
N ILE A 73 -3.68 0.97 12.07
CA ILE A 73 -3.72 1.57 10.73
C ILE A 73 -2.41 2.32 10.54
N ILE A 74 -1.72 2.03 9.44
CA ILE A 74 -0.38 2.53 9.17
C ILE A 74 -0.40 3.28 7.84
N PRO A 75 -0.09 4.58 7.82
CA PRO A 75 -0.02 5.34 6.58
C PRO A 75 1.19 4.90 5.75
N SER A 76 1.18 5.20 4.45
CA SER A 76 2.38 4.99 3.62
C SER A 76 3.51 5.90 4.09
N LEU A 77 4.68 5.30 4.34
CA LEU A 77 5.86 6.01 4.81
C LEU A 77 6.91 6.23 3.71
N ASN A 78 6.63 5.81 2.47
CA ASN A 78 7.56 5.87 1.33
C ASN A 78 8.06 7.30 1.07
N ILE A 79 7.14 8.25 1.10
CA ILE A 79 7.43 9.65 0.84
C ILE A 79 8.29 10.24 1.96
N SER A 80 7.91 9.99 3.21
CA SER A 80 8.63 10.45 4.39
C SER A 80 10.06 9.89 4.41
N ALA A 81 10.22 8.62 4.04
CA ALA A 81 11.53 8.00 3.87
C ALA A 81 12.36 8.73 2.79
N GLY A 82 11.78 9.00 1.61
CA GLY A 82 12.45 9.70 0.49
C GLY A 82 12.84 11.17 0.76
N LEU A 83 12.09 11.90 1.59
CA LEU A 83 12.46 13.25 2.03
C LEU A 83 13.60 13.21 3.05
N LEU A 84 13.45 12.39 4.10
CA LEU A 84 14.45 12.35 5.17
C LEU A 84 15.77 11.81 4.64
N SER A 85 15.76 10.80 3.78
CA SER A 85 16.97 10.34 3.09
C SER A 85 17.66 11.46 2.32
N PHE A 86 16.93 12.31 1.60
CA PHE A 86 17.50 13.49 0.94
C PHE A 86 18.16 14.43 1.95
N PHE A 87 17.47 14.78 3.04
CA PHE A 87 17.99 15.69 4.06
C PHE A 87 19.26 15.15 4.73
N PHE A 88 19.25 13.90 5.19
CA PHE A 88 20.39 13.28 5.87
C PHE A 88 21.58 13.11 4.95
N VAL A 89 21.38 12.60 3.73
CA VAL A 89 22.50 12.40 2.78
C VAL A 89 23.03 13.73 2.25
N LYS A 90 22.19 14.73 2.00
CA LYS A 90 22.65 16.06 1.59
C LYS A 90 23.47 16.73 2.69
N THR A 91 23.05 16.59 3.95
CA THR A 91 23.82 17.07 5.10
C THR A 91 25.17 16.35 5.21
N TRP A 92 25.16 15.01 5.11
CA TRP A 92 26.37 14.19 5.09
C TRP A 92 27.33 14.58 3.96
N THR A 93 26.80 14.76 2.74
CA THR A 93 27.55 15.14 1.55
C THR A 93 28.16 16.54 1.70
N LYS A 94 27.43 17.49 2.30
CA LYS A 94 27.93 18.84 2.59
C LYS A 94 29.09 18.81 3.60
N ILE A 95 29.01 17.95 4.62
CA ILE A 95 30.09 17.74 5.60
C ILE A 95 31.32 17.13 4.91
N LEU A 96 31.15 16.08 4.11
CA LEU A 96 32.26 15.46 3.37
C LEU A 96 32.90 16.39 2.35
N ASN A 97 32.10 17.23 1.68
CA ASN A 97 32.62 18.22 0.74
C ASN A 97 33.47 19.26 1.46
N LYS A 98 33.01 19.75 2.63
CA LYS A 98 33.83 20.63 3.49
C LYS A 98 35.11 19.98 3.98
N ALA A 99 35.10 18.66 4.19
CA ALA A 99 36.29 17.90 4.59
C ALA A 99 37.22 17.53 3.41
N GLY A 100 36.82 17.80 2.15
CA GLY A 100 37.60 17.43 0.96
C GLY A 100 37.60 15.93 0.61
N ILE A 101 36.74 15.11 1.24
CA ILE A 101 36.73 13.64 1.11
C ILE A 101 35.56 13.17 0.20
N LEU A 102 34.90 14.08 -0.52
CA LEU A 102 33.73 13.72 -1.32
C LEU A 102 34.14 12.90 -2.56
N LYS A 103 33.91 11.57 -2.50
CA LYS A 103 34.23 10.65 -3.60
C LYS A 103 33.16 10.57 -4.70
N GLN A 104 31.89 10.77 -4.37
CA GLN A 104 30.77 10.60 -5.30
C GLN A 104 29.62 11.60 -5.00
N PRO A 105 29.02 12.25 -6.02
CA PRO A 105 27.88 13.13 -5.84
C PRO A 105 26.64 12.36 -5.35
N PHE A 106 25.71 13.06 -4.70
CA PHE A 106 24.46 12.46 -4.23
C PHE A 106 23.43 12.41 -5.38
N THR A 107 23.04 11.21 -5.78
CA THR A 107 22.18 10.98 -6.94
C THR A 107 20.74 10.62 -6.55
N ARG A 108 19.79 10.79 -7.49
CA ARG A 108 18.39 10.39 -7.27
C ARG A 108 18.22 8.87 -7.08
N GLN A 109 19.08 8.07 -7.72
CA GLN A 109 19.06 6.62 -7.60
C GLN A 109 19.52 6.19 -6.21
N GLU A 110 20.55 6.83 -5.65
CA GLU A 110 20.98 6.62 -4.27
C GLU A 110 19.87 6.99 -3.28
N ASN A 111 19.16 8.10 -3.52
CA ASN A 111 18.03 8.49 -2.68
C ASN A 111 16.90 7.44 -2.72
N THR A 112 16.61 6.90 -3.91
CA THR A 112 15.61 5.84 -4.11
C THR A 112 16.03 4.56 -3.38
N VAL A 113 17.30 4.16 -3.45
CA VAL A 113 17.87 3.01 -2.73
C VAL A 113 17.63 3.10 -1.22
N ILE A 114 17.84 4.28 -0.64
CA ILE A 114 17.62 4.51 0.81
C ILE A 114 16.14 4.39 1.14
N GLN A 115 15.27 5.02 0.35
CA GLN A 115 13.83 4.95 0.53
C GLN A 115 13.34 3.50 0.50
N THR A 116 13.75 2.72 -0.50
CA THR A 116 13.43 1.28 -0.62
C THR A 116 13.88 0.51 0.63
N CYS A 117 15.12 0.73 1.09
CA CYS A 117 15.65 0.03 2.27
C CYS A 117 14.86 0.34 3.55
N VAL A 118 14.52 1.62 3.77
CA VAL A 118 13.74 2.07 4.94
C VAL A 118 12.31 1.56 4.90
N VAL A 119 11.65 1.60 3.73
CA VAL A 119 10.28 1.10 3.57
C VAL A 119 10.24 -0.41 3.74
N ALA A 120 11.17 -1.16 3.15
CA ALA A 120 11.26 -2.60 3.35
C ALA A 120 11.42 -2.96 4.83
N SER A 121 12.31 -2.27 5.54
CA SER A 121 12.58 -2.52 6.95
C SER A 121 11.38 -2.20 7.84
N SER A 122 10.81 -1.00 7.70
CA SER A 122 9.64 -0.58 8.47
C SER A 122 8.36 -1.34 8.06
N GLY A 123 8.28 -1.82 6.83
CA GLY A 123 7.21 -2.71 6.36
C GLY A 123 7.15 -4.02 7.15
N ILE A 124 8.29 -4.57 7.58
CA ILE A 124 8.33 -5.76 8.45
C ILE A 124 7.71 -5.48 9.84
N ALA A 125 7.74 -4.25 10.33
CA ALA A 125 7.06 -3.89 11.58
C ALA A 125 5.53 -3.94 11.45
N PHE A 126 4.99 -3.82 10.22
CA PHE A 126 3.58 -4.05 9.92
C PHE A 126 3.30 -5.53 9.63
N SER A 127 3.97 -6.09 8.60
CA SER A 127 3.72 -7.44 8.10
C SER A 127 4.19 -8.54 9.04
N GLY A 128 5.09 -8.24 9.98
CA GLY A 128 5.59 -9.16 11.00
C GLY A 128 4.59 -9.48 12.11
N GLY A 129 3.43 -8.82 12.14
CA GLY A 129 2.29 -9.23 12.96
C GLY A 129 2.35 -8.86 14.44
N PHE A 130 3.24 -7.94 14.82
CA PHE A 130 3.51 -7.57 16.22
C PHE A 130 2.32 -6.96 16.97
N GLY A 131 1.38 -6.32 16.28
CA GLY A 131 0.10 -5.86 16.82
C GLY A 131 -1.11 -6.70 16.39
N SER A 132 -0.87 -7.81 15.67
CA SER A 132 -1.93 -8.63 15.04
C SER A 132 -1.67 -10.13 15.25
N TYR A 133 -1.40 -10.90 14.19
CA TYR A 133 -1.38 -12.37 14.25
C TYR A 133 -0.29 -12.92 15.18
N LEU A 134 0.89 -12.28 15.26
CA LEU A 134 2.04 -12.79 16.02
C LEU A 134 1.77 -12.60 17.52
N PHE A 135 1.34 -11.40 17.91
CA PHE A 135 0.99 -11.14 19.30
C PHE A 135 -0.32 -11.81 19.73
N GLY A 136 -1.23 -12.11 18.78
CA GLY A 136 -2.42 -12.94 19.00
C GLY A 136 -2.11 -14.37 19.45
N MET A 137 -0.88 -14.84 19.28
CA MET A 137 -0.41 -16.13 19.81
C MET A 137 -0.08 -16.08 21.30
N SER A 138 0.07 -14.89 21.88
CA SER A 138 0.53 -14.73 23.26
C SER A 138 -0.52 -15.15 24.28
N GLU A 139 -0.05 -15.52 25.47
CA GLU A 139 -0.90 -15.85 26.61
C GLU A 139 -1.73 -14.65 27.07
N VAL A 140 -1.18 -13.43 26.96
CA VAL A 140 -1.87 -12.19 27.34
C VAL A 140 -3.13 -12.00 26.52
N VAL A 141 -3.06 -12.23 25.21
CA VAL A 141 -4.23 -12.13 24.32
C VAL A 141 -5.15 -13.36 24.48
N ALA A 142 -4.57 -14.54 24.75
CA ALA A 142 -5.35 -15.74 25.02
C ALA A 142 -6.28 -15.59 26.22
N LYS A 143 -5.79 -15.07 27.35
CA LYS A 143 -6.59 -14.84 28.56
C LYS A 143 -7.79 -13.89 28.36
N GLN A 144 -7.77 -13.08 27.29
CA GLN A 144 -8.87 -12.17 26.94
C GLN A 144 -9.92 -12.83 26.03
N SER A 145 -9.66 -14.03 25.53
CA SER A 145 -10.58 -14.83 24.72
C SER A 145 -11.26 -15.88 25.59
N VAL A 146 -12.53 -16.20 25.34
CA VAL A 146 -13.30 -17.17 26.14
C VAL A 146 -12.88 -18.61 25.86
N GLU A 147 -12.35 -18.89 24.66
CA GLU A 147 -12.11 -20.24 24.14
C GLU A 147 -10.66 -20.45 23.63
N ALA A 148 -10.29 -21.72 23.42
CA ALA A 148 -8.99 -22.15 22.87
C ALA A 148 -7.73 -21.67 23.62
N ASN A 149 -7.82 -21.57 24.95
CA ASN A 149 -6.71 -21.14 25.83
C ASN A 149 -5.77 -22.26 26.29
N THR A 150 -5.77 -23.39 25.57
CA THR A 150 -4.87 -24.51 25.84
C THR A 150 -3.42 -24.15 25.51
N PRO A 151 -2.41 -24.73 26.21
CA PRO A 151 -0.99 -24.50 25.90
C PRO A 151 -0.62 -24.79 24.43
N LEU A 152 -1.32 -25.70 23.77
CA LEU A 152 -1.13 -26.04 22.36
C LEU A 152 -1.43 -24.86 21.40
N ASN A 153 -2.23 -23.88 21.84
CA ASN A 153 -2.69 -22.73 21.06
C ASN A 153 -2.03 -21.40 21.52
N ILE A 154 -0.96 -21.50 22.32
CA ILE A 154 -0.26 -20.35 22.89
C ILE A 154 1.23 -20.46 22.57
N LYS A 155 1.82 -19.37 22.09
CA LYS A 155 3.26 -19.20 21.93
C LYS A 155 3.63 -17.78 22.32
N ASN A 156 4.28 -17.63 23.47
CA ASN A 156 4.68 -16.32 23.95
C ASN A 156 5.80 -15.71 23.08
N PRO A 157 5.81 -14.38 22.88
CA PRO A 157 6.85 -13.71 22.12
C PRO A 157 8.24 -13.98 22.71
N HIS A 158 9.21 -14.26 21.85
CA HIS A 158 10.61 -14.37 22.22
C HIS A 158 11.50 -14.01 21.03
N LEU A 159 12.51 -13.18 21.26
CA LEU A 159 13.35 -12.58 20.20
C LEU A 159 13.88 -13.61 19.20
N GLY A 160 14.47 -14.70 19.71
CA GLY A 160 15.13 -15.69 18.85
C GLY A 160 14.22 -16.30 17.78
N TRP A 161 13.03 -16.77 18.16
CA TRP A 161 12.12 -17.38 17.19
C TRP A 161 11.41 -16.34 16.31
N MET A 162 11.13 -15.14 16.83
CA MET A 162 10.52 -14.06 16.03
C MET A 162 11.45 -13.64 14.90
N ILE A 163 12.73 -13.41 15.21
CA ILE A 163 13.76 -13.07 14.21
C ILE A 163 13.90 -14.21 13.20
N GLY A 164 14.06 -15.45 13.68
CA GLY A 164 14.17 -16.62 12.81
C GLY A 164 12.98 -16.78 11.86
N PHE A 165 11.76 -16.68 12.40
CA PHE A 165 10.53 -16.78 11.62
C PHE A 165 10.46 -15.73 10.51
N LEU A 166 10.73 -14.44 10.82
CA LEU A 166 10.69 -13.36 9.83
C LEU A 166 11.76 -13.53 8.75
N PHE A 167 12.99 -13.94 9.12
CA PHE A 167 14.02 -14.24 8.13
C PHE A 167 13.61 -15.34 7.15
N ILE A 168 12.87 -16.32 7.62
CA ILE A 168 12.42 -17.44 6.80
C ILE A 168 11.31 -17.02 5.82
N VAL A 169 10.33 -16.22 6.28
CA VAL A 169 9.10 -15.96 5.50
C VAL A 169 9.14 -14.68 4.68
N SER A 170 9.92 -13.67 5.06
CA SER A 170 9.84 -12.33 4.45
C SER A 170 10.52 -12.18 3.09
N PHE A 171 11.44 -13.09 2.73
CA PHE A 171 12.19 -12.99 1.47
C PHE A 171 11.46 -13.64 0.28
N LEU A 172 10.55 -14.58 0.54
CA LEU A 172 9.84 -15.33 -0.50
C LEU A 172 9.02 -14.43 -1.44
N GLY A 173 8.40 -13.38 -0.88
CA GLY A 173 7.65 -12.39 -1.66
C GLY A 173 8.51 -11.69 -2.70
N LEU A 174 9.76 -11.35 -2.35
CA LEU A 174 10.71 -10.69 -3.25
C LEU A 174 10.93 -11.50 -4.53
N PHE A 175 11.18 -12.80 -4.39
CA PHE A 175 11.46 -13.66 -5.53
C PHE A 175 10.22 -13.97 -6.38
N SER A 176 9.03 -14.02 -5.76
CA SER A 176 7.79 -14.37 -6.44
C SER A 176 7.35 -13.38 -7.53
N VAL A 177 7.65 -12.08 -7.36
CA VAL A 177 7.19 -11.02 -8.27
C VAL A 177 8.25 -10.45 -9.22
N VAL A 178 9.52 -10.84 -9.06
CA VAL A 178 10.60 -10.40 -9.97
C VAL A 178 10.29 -10.71 -11.44
N PRO A 179 9.79 -11.91 -11.83
CA PRO A 179 9.43 -12.19 -13.22
C PRO A 179 8.28 -11.30 -13.73
N LEU A 180 7.42 -10.83 -12.81
CA LEU A 180 6.20 -10.08 -13.11
C LEU A 180 6.45 -8.58 -13.27
N ARG A 181 7.64 -8.08 -12.90
CA ARG A 181 7.93 -6.62 -12.92
C ARG A 181 7.71 -5.96 -14.28
N LYS A 182 8.10 -6.65 -15.37
CA LYS A 182 7.93 -6.11 -16.73
C LYS A 182 6.45 -5.97 -17.04
N ILE A 183 5.69 -7.02 -16.71
CA ILE A 183 4.26 -7.09 -16.96
C ILE A 183 3.54 -5.96 -16.21
N MET A 184 3.84 -5.78 -14.93
CA MET A 184 3.14 -4.82 -14.07
C MET A 184 3.55 -3.36 -14.34
N ILE A 185 4.85 -3.09 -14.50
CA ILE A 185 5.36 -1.72 -14.62
C ILE A 185 5.38 -1.22 -16.07
N VAL A 186 5.75 -2.07 -17.02
CA VAL A 186 5.94 -1.68 -18.43
C VAL A 186 4.72 -2.03 -19.27
N ASP A 187 4.23 -3.27 -19.21
CA ASP A 187 3.17 -3.74 -20.12
C ASP A 187 1.78 -3.24 -19.66
N PHE A 188 1.46 -3.35 -18.37
CA PHE A 188 0.21 -2.87 -17.77
C PHE A 188 0.26 -1.40 -17.38
N LYS A 189 1.46 -0.80 -17.29
CA LYS A 189 1.68 0.58 -16.86
C LYS A 189 0.93 0.94 -15.58
N LEU A 190 0.91 0.02 -14.60
CA LEU A 190 0.25 0.26 -13.32
C LEU A 190 0.81 1.52 -12.65
N THR A 191 -0.08 2.25 -11.99
CA THR A 191 0.22 3.59 -11.50
C THR A 191 1.07 3.53 -10.23
N TYR A 192 0.73 2.67 -9.27
CA TYR A 192 1.29 2.69 -7.90
C TYR A 192 1.37 4.13 -7.36
N PRO A 193 0.23 4.76 -7.03
CA PRO A 193 0.16 6.19 -6.72
C PRO A 193 1.20 6.69 -5.71
N SER A 194 1.42 6.00 -4.60
CA SER A 194 2.43 6.34 -3.60
C SER A 194 3.86 6.23 -4.15
N GLY A 195 4.16 5.20 -4.95
CA GLY A 195 5.45 5.06 -5.63
C GLY A 195 5.69 6.16 -6.66
N THR A 196 4.66 6.52 -7.43
CA THR A 196 4.69 7.63 -8.39
C THR A 196 4.90 8.97 -7.69
N ALA A 197 4.19 9.24 -6.59
CA ALA A 197 4.35 10.46 -5.81
C ALA A 197 5.75 10.57 -5.20
N THR A 198 6.28 9.45 -4.68
CA THR A 198 7.65 9.36 -4.14
C THR A 198 8.69 9.65 -5.23
N ALA A 199 8.52 9.09 -6.44
CA ALA A 199 9.43 9.36 -7.56
C ALA A 199 9.39 10.83 -8.00
N HIS A 200 8.22 11.44 -8.07
CA HIS A 200 8.09 12.87 -8.38
C HIS A 200 8.79 13.74 -7.33
N LEU A 201 8.66 13.39 -6.05
CA LEU A 201 9.34 14.09 -4.96
C LEU A 201 10.87 13.96 -5.09
N ILE A 202 11.38 12.74 -5.28
CA ILE A 202 12.82 12.48 -5.41
C ILE A 202 13.38 13.22 -6.63
N ASN A 203 12.74 13.10 -7.80
CA ASN A 203 13.17 13.80 -9.01
C ASN A 203 13.18 15.33 -8.80
N SER A 204 12.16 15.87 -8.11
CA SER A 204 12.07 17.30 -7.76
C SER A 204 13.28 17.77 -6.94
N PHE A 205 13.76 17.00 -5.96
CA PHE A 205 14.92 17.37 -5.15
C PHE A 205 16.25 17.37 -5.89
N HIS A 206 16.36 16.55 -6.94
CA HIS A 206 17.59 16.38 -7.72
C HIS A 206 17.55 17.11 -9.07
N THR A 207 16.44 17.78 -9.41
CA THR A 207 16.31 18.50 -10.69
C THR A 207 17.33 19.65 -10.78
N PRO A 208 18.22 19.67 -11.78
CA PRO A 208 19.14 20.79 -12.00
C PRO A 208 18.37 22.06 -12.39
N GLN A 209 18.82 23.22 -11.92
CA GLN A 209 18.07 24.49 -11.93
C GLN A 209 17.77 25.11 -13.32
N GLY A 210 17.99 24.39 -14.42
CA GLY A 210 17.97 24.90 -15.79
C GLY A 210 16.59 25.03 -16.47
N ALA A 211 15.62 24.16 -16.17
CA ALA A 211 14.35 24.12 -16.92
C ALA A 211 13.23 24.94 -16.25
N LYS A 212 12.72 25.98 -16.94
CA LYS A 212 11.62 26.87 -16.44
C LYS A 212 10.39 26.10 -15.99
N LEU A 213 9.98 25.05 -16.72
CA LEU A 213 8.79 24.25 -16.38
C LEU A 213 9.01 23.40 -15.14
N ALA A 214 10.17 22.73 -15.03
CA ALA A 214 10.51 21.91 -13.87
C ALA A 214 10.57 22.76 -12.60
N LYS A 215 11.17 23.96 -12.67
CA LYS A 215 11.15 24.92 -11.54
C LYS A 215 9.72 25.29 -11.11
N LYS A 216 8.78 25.44 -12.06
CA LYS A 216 7.37 25.69 -11.76
C LYS A 216 6.69 24.45 -11.15
N GLN A 217 6.98 23.24 -11.62
CA GLN A 217 6.46 22.00 -11.04
C GLN A 217 6.97 21.79 -9.61
N VAL A 218 8.26 21.99 -9.35
CA VAL A 218 8.86 21.94 -8.01
C VAL A 218 8.21 22.98 -7.09
N ARG A 219 7.98 24.21 -7.58
CA ARG A 219 7.28 25.24 -6.81
C ARG A 219 5.82 24.87 -6.52
N ALA A 220 5.11 24.26 -7.47
CA ALA A 220 3.75 23.78 -7.28
C ALA A 220 3.72 22.65 -6.23
N LEU A 221 4.59 21.66 -6.37
CA LEU A 221 4.76 20.57 -5.40
C LEU A 221 5.03 21.13 -4.00
N GLY A 222 6.00 22.03 -3.85
CA GLY A 222 6.34 22.65 -2.57
C GLY A 222 5.18 23.44 -1.96
N LYS A 223 4.39 24.16 -2.77
CA LYS A 223 3.21 24.90 -2.30
C LYS A 223 2.15 23.97 -1.73
N PHE A 224 1.75 22.94 -2.48
CA PHE A 224 0.71 22.00 -2.07
C PHE A 224 1.19 21.06 -0.96
N PHE A 225 2.48 20.76 -0.93
CA PHE A 225 3.17 20.11 0.18
C PHE A 225 2.98 20.88 1.48
N SER A 226 3.35 22.18 1.50
CA SER A 226 3.21 23.01 2.70
C SER A 226 1.74 23.17 3.12
N PHE A 227 0.84 23.35 2.16
CA PHE A 227 -0.61 23.40 2.44
C PHE A 227 -1.10 22.13 3.12
N SER A 228 -0.79 20.95 2.55
CA SER A 228 -1.24 19.67 3.07
C SER A 228 -0.59 19.31 4.42
N PHE A 229 0.68 19.65 4.63
CA PHE A 229 1.34 19.49 5.92
C PHE A 229 0.68 20.34 7.02
N LEU A 230 0.41 21.62 6.73
CA LEU A 230 -0.28 22.52 7.65
C LEU A 230 -1.73 22.12 7.88
N TRP A 231 -2.39 21.55 6.86
CA TRP A 231 -3.73 20.99 6.98
C TRP A 231 -3.75 19.79 7.95
N GLY A 232 -2.83 18.84 7.81
CA GLY A 232 -2.69 17.74 8.75
C GLY A 232 -2.41 18.20 10.18
N PHE A 233 -1.53 19.20 10.34
CA PHE A 233 -1.27 19.85 11.63
C PHE A 233 -2.53 20.46 12.23
N PHE A 234 -3.28 21.22 11.44
CA PHE A 234 -4.52 21.84 11.87
C PHE A 234 -5.56 20.78 12.27
N GLN A 235 -5.75 19.72 11.46
CA GLN A 235 -6.68 18.64 11.78
C GLN A 235 -6.31 17.95 13.10
N TRP A 236 -5.02 17.74 13.37
CA TRP A 236 -4.54 17.11 14.61
C TRP A 236 -4.98 17.85 15.87
N PHE A 237 -5.26 19.17 15.84
CA PHE A 237 -5.77 19.87 17.03
C PHE A 237 -7.12 19.34 17.52
N PHE A 238 -7.93 18.80 16.61
CA PHE A 238 -9.34 18.45 16.86
C PHE A 238 -9.58 16.95 17.10
N THR A 239 -8.53 16.15 17.11
CA THR A 239 -8.60 14.67 17.20
C THR A 239 -8.42 14.15 18.63
N SER A 240 -8.84 14.90 19.65
CA SER A 240 -8.66 14.49 21.06
C SER A 240 -9.64 13.39 21.46
N GLY A 241 -9.30 12.13 21.17
CA GLY A 241 -10.08 10.95 21.55
C GLY A 241 -10.85 10.29 20.40
N ASP A 242 -11.61 9.25 20.73
CA ASP A 242 -12.26 8.38 19.74
C ASP A 242 -13.44 9.07 19.04
N GLY A 243 -13.42 9.02 17.71
CA GLY A 243 -14.46 9.62 16.87
C GLY A 243 -14.45 11.15 16.87
N CYS A 244 -13.35 11.78 17.26
CA CYS A 244 -13.16 13.23 17.22
C CYS A 244 -12.40 13.67 15.94
N GLY A 245 -12.64 14.89 15.48
CA GLY A 245 -11.88 15.57 14.42
C GLY A 245 -12.57 15.59 13.05
N PHE A 246 -11.94 16.28 12.09
CA PHE A 246 -12.48 16.47 10.74
C PHE A 246 -12.72 15.16 9.98
N ALA A 247 -11.94 14.12 10.29
CA ALA A 247 -12.11 12.78 9.75
C ALA A 247 -13.45 12.12 10.14
N ASN A 248 -14.23 12.72 11.04
CA ASN A 248 -15.55 12.25 11.45
C ASN A 248 -16.67 13.25 11.08
N PHE A 249 -16.39 14.23 10.21
CA PHE A 249 -17.36 15.26 9.84
C PHE A 249 -18.49 14.67 8.97
N PRO A 250 -19.76 14.69 9.43
CA PRO A 250 -20.88 14.05 8.74
C PRO A 250 -21.36 14.90 7.55
N THR A 251 -20.54 14.96 6.49
CA THR A 251 -20.72 15.84 5.32
C THR A 251 -22.09 15.71 4.66
N PHE A 252 -22.64 14.49 4.65
CA PHE A 252 -23.94 14.17 4.02
C PHE A 252 -25.04 13.86 5.04
N GLY A 253 -24.85 14.23 6.31
CA GLY A 253 -25.76 13.94 7.41
C GLY A 253 -25.34 12.73 8.26
N LEU A 254 -25.98 12.58 9.42
CA LEU A 254 -25.61 11.56 10.42
C LEU A 254 -25.92 10.13 9.96
N GLU A 255 -27.02 9.93 9.22
CA GLU A 255 -27.37 8.60 8.69
C GLU A 255 -26.39 8.12 7.62
N ALA A 256 -25.96 9.01 6.72
CA ALA A 256 -24.91 8.73 5.75
C ALA A 256 -23.57 8.44 6.46
N TYR A 257 -23.27 9.18 7.52
CA TYR A 257 -22.08 8.98 8.34
C TYR A 257 -22.05 7.59 9.02
N GLU A 258 -23.18 7.12 9.55
CA GLU A 258 -23.30 5.76 10.11
C GLU A 258 -23.01 4.68 9.06
N ASN A 259 -23.46 4.91 7.83
CA ASN A 259 -23.15 4.07 6.66
C ASN A 259 -21.78 4.38 6.02
N LYS A 260 -20.89 5.11 6.71
CA LYS A 260 -19.53 5.43 6.25
C LYS A 260 -19.46 6.24 4.95
N PHE A 261 -20.49 7.04 4.63
CA PHE A 261 -20.48 8.02 3.55
C PHE A 261 -20.29 9.42 4.11
N TYR A 262 -19.05 9.90 4.07
CA TYR A 262 -18.68 11.27 4.43
C TYR A 262 -17.33 11.62 3.79
N PHE A 263 -17.03 12.91 3.66
CA PHE A 263 -15.71 13.39 3.26
C PHE A 263 -14.83 13.45 4.52
N ASP A 264 -13.70 12.72 4.52
CA ASP A 264 -12.80 12.67 5.69
C ASP A 264 -11.75 13.78 5.71
N PHE A 265 -11.74 14.61 4.66
CA PHE A 265 -10.83 15.73 4.46
C PHE A 265 -9.36 15.30 4.39
N SER A 266 -9.06 14.08 3.93
CA SER A 266 -7.68 13.65 3.71
C SER A 266 -7.15 14.22 2.39
N ALA A 267 -6.16 15.11 2.49
CA ALA A 267 -5.43 15.61 1.33
C ALA A 267 -4.71 14.48 0.59
N THR A 268 -4.33 13.42 1.30
CA THR A 268 -3.72 12.20 0.76
C THR A 268 -4.69 11.49 -0.17
N TYR A 269 -5.92 11.19 0.27
CA TYR A 269 -6.91 10.53 -0.58
C TYR A 269 -7.33 11.41 -1.77
N VAL A 270 -7.45 12.73 -1.57
CA VAL A 270 -7.68 13.67 -2.68
C VAL A 270 -6.52 13.62 -3.68
N GLY A 271 -5.27 13.63 -3.21
CA GLY A 271 -4.08 13.54 -4.05
C GLY A 271 -3.98 12.20 -4.80
N VAL A 272 -4.23 11.07 -4.13
CA VAL A 272 -4.29 9.75 -4.77
C VAL A 272 -5.39 9.73 -5.83
N GLY A 273 -6.57 10.32 -5.54
CA GLY A 273 -7.68 10.47 -6.47
C GLY A 273 -7.36 11.30 -7.72
N MET A 274 -6.41 12.23 -7.63
CA MET A 274 -5.90 12.98 -8.79
C MET A 274 -4.90 12.17 -9.63
N ILE A 275 -4.16 11.24 -9.04
CA ILE A 275 -3.17 10.40 -9.74
C ILE A 275 -3.83 9.16 -10.37
N CYS A 276 -4.76 8.53 -9.65
CA CYS A 276 -5.47 7.34 -10.09
C CYS A 276 -6.32 7.63 -11.34
N PRO A 277 -6.40 6.67 -12.29
CA PRO A 277 -7.37 6.76 -13.37
C PRO A 277 -8.79 6.92 -12.80
N TYR A 278 -9.60 7.79 -13.42
CA TYR A 278 -10.98 8.03 -12.97
C TYR A 278 -11.81 6.74 -12.86
N LEU A 279 -11.53 5.75 -13.70
CA LEU A 279 -12.19 4.44 -13.68
C LEU A 279 -12.00 3.74 -12.34
N ILE A 280 -10.83 3.88 -11.69
CA ILE A 280 -10.57 3.31 -10.37
C ILE A 280 -11.44 3.97 -9.32
N ASN A 281 -11.48 5.30 -9.30
CA ASN A 281 -12.26 6.05 -8.31
C ASN A 281 -13.76 5.82 -8.47
N VAL A 282 -14.24 5.74 -9.72
CA VAL A 282 -15.64 5.35 -10.00
C VAL A 282 -15.91 3.90 -9.57
N SER A 283 -14.98 2.97 -9.82
CA SER A 283 -15.15 1.57 -9.37
C SER A 283 -15.18 1.48 -7.85
N LEU A 284 -14.34 2.23 -7.15
CA LEU A 284 -14.37 2.38 -5.70
C LEU A 284 -15.72 2.92 -5.25
N LEU A 285 -16.21 4.01 -5.85
CA LEU A 285 -17.52 4.58 -5.50
C LEU A 285 -18.68 3.59 -5.72
N VAL A 286 -18.69 2.87 -6.85
CA VAL A 286 -19.69 1.82 -7.12
C VAL A 286 -19.60 0.71 -6.07
N GLY A 287 -18.39 0.31 -5.69
CA GLY A 287 -18.15 -0.64 -4.60
C GLY A 287 -18.70 -0.14 -3.26
N SER A 288 -18.49 1.13 -2.92
CA SER A 288 -19.02 1.76 -1.70
C SER A 288 -20.54 1.77 -1.68
N ILE A 289 -21.18 2.21 -2.78
CA ILE A 289 -22.64 2.24 -2.92
C ILE A 289 -23.22 0.83 -2.79
N LEU A 290 -22.64 -0.14 -3.50
CA LEU A 290 -23.11 -1.52 -3.45
C LEU A 290 -22.97 -2.11 -2.05
N SER A 291 -21.83 -1.89 -1.38
CA SER A 291 -21.56 -2.47 -0.07
C SER A 291 -22.26 -1.75 1.08
N TRP A 292 -21.81 -0.54 1.41
CA TRP A 292 -22.31 0.21 2.56
C TRP A 292 -23.63 0.92 2.30
N GLY A 293 -23.96 1.21 1.03
CA GLY A 293 -25.23 1.85 0.68
C GLY A 293 -26.39 0.86 0.57
N ILE A 294 -26.14 -0.37 0.12
CA ILE A 294 -27.20 -1.34 -0.22
C ILE A 294 -27.03 -2.64 0.58
N MET A 295 -25.93 -3.36 0.42
CA MET A 295 -25.79 -4.72 0.96
C MET A 295 -25.76 -4.78 2.48
N TRP A 296 -24.94 -3.97 3.15
CA TRP A 296 -24.82 -4.03 4.61
C TRP A 296 -26.10 -3.60 5.34
N PRO A 297 -26.82 -2.56 4.90
CA PRO A 297 -28.16 -2.27 5.44
C PRO A 297 -29.15 -3.42 5.22
N LEU A 298 -29.20 -4.03 4.03
CA LEU A 298 -30.12 -5.14 3.73
C LEU A 298 -29.81 -6.41 4.52
N ILE A 299 -28.53 -6.79 4.64
CA ILE A 299 -28.10 -7.93 5.47
C ILE A 299 -28.32 -7.60 6.95
N GLY A 300 -28.08 -6.34 7.34
CA GLY A 300 -28.37 -5.80 8.67
C GLY A 300 -29.83 -5.96 9.07
N ALA A 301 -30.76 -5.74 8.12
CA ALA A 301 -32.20 -5.93 8.33
C ALA A 301 -32.60 -7.41 8.53
N GLN A 302 -31.74 -8.37 8.16
CA GLN A 302 -31.95 -9.80 8.40
C GLN A 302 -31.31 -10.29 9.71
N LYS A 303 -30.87 -9.37 10.58
CA LYS A 303 -30.40 -9.69 11.94
C LYS A 303 -31.46 -10.48 12.70
N GLY A 304 -31.05 -11.57 13.35
CA GLY A 304 -31.93 -12.54 14.01
C GLY A 304 -32.38 -13.70 13.12
N LYS A 305 -32.33 -13.56 11.79
CA LYS A 305 -32.64 -14.64 10.83
C LYS A 305 -31.39 -15.25 10.20
N TRP A 306 -30.48 -14.41 9.71
CA TRP A 306 -29.27 -14.85 9.00
C TRP A 306 -28.05 -14.97 9.92
N TYR A 307 -28.09 -14.28 11.07
CA TYR A 307 -27.10 -14.35 12.13
C TYR A 307 -27.74 -13.89 13.45
N SER A 308 -27.20 -14.33 14.59
CA SER A 308 -27.79 -14.04 15.91
C SER A 308 -27.88 -12.53 16.19
N ALA A 309 -28.97 -12.13 16.86
CA ALA A 309 -29.21 -10.74 17.21
C ALA A 309 -28.32 -10.25 18.37
N ASP A 310 -27.80 -11.17 19.18
CA ASP A 310 -27.00 -10.86 20.38
C ASP A 310 -25.52 -10.62 20.05
N LEU A 311 -25.12 -10.84 18.80
CA LEU A 311 -23.75 -10.66 18.34
C LEU A 311 -23.40 -9.17 18.18
N SER A 312 -22.19 -8.82 18.59
CA SER A 312 -21.62 -7.50 18.35
C SER A 312 -21.45 -7.24 16.84
N SER A 313 -21.47 -5.96 16.45
CA SER A 313 -21.26 -5.54 15.05
C SER A 313 -19.87 -5.89 14.51
N THR A 314 -18.91 -6.16 15.39
CA THR A 314 -17.53 -6.56 15.09
C THR A 314 -17.34 -8.07 15.03
N SER A 315 -18.35 -8.86 15.43
CA SER A 315 -18.28 -10.32 15.41
C SER A 315 -18.27 -10.87 13.98
N LEU A 316 -17.36 -11.80 13.72
CA LEU A 316 -17.29 -12.51 12.44
C LEU A 316 -18.45 -13.49 12.22
N HIS A 317 -19.15 -13.90 13.28
CA HIS A 317 -20.41 -14.63 13.19
C HIS A 317 -21.60 -13.74 12.79
N GLY A 318 -21.38 -12.42 12.70
CA GLY A 318 -22.38 -11.44 12.29
C GLY A 318 -22.02 -10.76 10.98
N LEU A 319 -22.39 -9.48 10.87
CA LEU A 319 -22.20 -8.67 9.66
C LEU A 319 -20.73 -8.58 9.22
N GLN A 320 -19.78 -8.58 10.17
CA GLN A 320 -18.36 -8.49 9.86
C GLN A 320 -17.84 -9.68 9.05
N GLY A 321 -18.42 -10.87 9.22
CA GLY A 321 -18.11 -12.05 8.42
C GLY A 321 -18.40 -11.80 6.94
N TYR A 322 -19.61 -11.34 6.61
CA TYR A 322 -19.97 -11.01 5.23
C TYR A 322 -19.05 -9.95 4.62
N LYS A 323 -18.75 -8.88 5.36
CA LYS A 323 -17.86 -7.80 4.91
C LYS A 323 -16.49 -8.33 4.47
N VAL A 324 -15.88 -9.15 5.31
CA VAL A 324 -14.53 -9.69 5.07
C VAL A 324 -14.53 -10.71 3.93
N PHE A 325 -15.43 -11.69 3.96
CA PHE A 325 -15.39 -12.81 3.02
C PHE A 325 -15.90 -12.46 1.61
N ILE A 326 -16.89 -11.57 1.48
CA ILE A 326 -17.35 -11.13 0.16
C ILE A 326 -16.26 -10.29 -0.52
N ALA A 327 -15.60 -9.39 0.23
CA ALA A 327 -14.46 -8.63 -0.28
C ALA A 327 -13.34 -9.56 -0.78
N ILE A 328 -12.99 -10.56 0.04
CA ILE A 328 -12.02 -11.61 -0.32
C ILE A 328 -12.41 -12.31 -1.62
N ALA A 329 -13.67 -12.75 -1.75
CA ALA A 329 -14.14 -13.50 -2.90
C ALA A 329 -14.06 -12.68 -4.19
N MET A 330 -14.42 -11.38 -4.14
CA MET A 330 -14.26 -10.48 -5.29
C MET A 330 -12.79 -10.27 -5.67
N ILE A 331 -11.93 -10.01 -4.68
CA ILE A 331 -10.49 -9.81 -4.86
C ILE A 331 -9.84 -11.04 -5.52
N LEU A 332 -10.17 -12.23 -5.01
CA LEU A 332 -9.68 -13.49 -5.56
C LEU A 332 -10.21 -13.75 -6.98
N GLY A 333 -11.49 -13.50 -7.23
CA GLY A 333 -12.10 -13.70 -8.55
C GLY A 333 -11.44 -12.82 -9.63
N ASP A 334 -11.26 -11.54 -9.33
CA ASP A 334 -10.58 -10.59 -10.23
C ASP A 334 -9.10 -10.94 -10.42
N GLY A 335 -8.40 -11.14 -9.30
CA GLY A 335 -6.97 -11.42 -9.31
C GLY A 335 -6.65 -12.72 -10.05
N LEU A 336 -7.44 -13.78 -9.83
CA LEU A 336 -7.24 -15.07 -10.49
C LEU A 336 -7.54 -14.99 -11.99
N TYR A 337 -8.59 -14.27 -12.40
CA TYR A 337 -8.86 -14.03 -13.82
C TYR A 337 -7.66 -13.37 -14.50
N ASN A 338 -7.16 -12.27 -13.92
CA ASN A 338 -6.01 -11.55 -14.47
C ASN A 338 -4.73 -12.38 -14.46
N PHE A 339 -4.51 -13.19 -13.42
CA PHE A 339 -3.38 -14.10 -13.35
C PHE A 339 -3.44 -15.16 -14.47
N ILE A 340 -4.57 -15.84 -14.63
CA ILE A 340 -4.77 -16.85 -15.67
C ILE A 340 -4.63 -16.23 -17.06
N LYS A 341 -5.18 -15.04 -17.28
CA LYS A 341 -5.03 -14.30 -18.55
C LYS A 341 -3.57 -13.99 -18.87
N VAL A 342 -2.80 -13.51 -17.89
CA VAL A 342 -1.37 -13.20 -18.06
C VAL A 342 -0.58 -14.48 -18.32
N LEU A 343 -0.84 -15.54 -17.54
CA LEU A 343 -0.18 -16.82 -17.71
C LEU A 343 -0.47 -17.41 -19.10
N GLY A 344 -1.74 -17.40 -19.51
CA GLY A 344 -2.18 -17.86 -20.84
C GLY A 344 -1.49 -17.10 -21.96
N ARG A 345 -1.45 -15.76 -21.92
CA ARG A 345 -0.72 -14.95 -22.91
C ARG A 345 0.77 -15.26 -22.94
N THR A 346 1.37 -15.49 -21.78
CA THR A 346 2.80 -15.84 -21.66
C THR A 346 3.09 -17.22 -22.27
N VAL A 347 2.27 -18.22 -21.96
CA VAL A 347 2.41 -19.59 -22.50
C VAL A 347 2.18 -19.59 -24.01
N VAL A 348 1.17 -18.89 -24.51
CA VAL A 348 0.91 -18.76 -25.96
C VAL A 348 2.09 -18.06 -26.65
N GLY A 349 2.60 -16.97 -26.07
CA GLY A 349 3.77 -16.27 -26.61
C GLY A 349 5.01 -17.17 -26.67
N LEU A 350 5.26 -17.95 -25.63
CA LEU A 350 6.33 -18.94 -25.60
C LEU A 350 6.10 -20.05 -26.63
N TYR A 351 4.89 -20.59 -26.74
CA TYR A 351 4.55 -21.62 -27.71
C TYR A 351 4.75 -21.14 -29.15
N ILE A 352 4.33 -19.92 -29.48
CA ILE A 352 4.58 -19.31 -30.80
C ILE A 352 6.07 -19.11 -31.03
N GLN A 353 6.83 -18.66 -30.02
CA GLN A 353 8.28 -18.48 -30.12
C GLN A 353 9.03 -19.81 -30.30
N PHE A 354 8.55 -20.89 -29.68
CA PHE A 354 9.09 -22.24 -29.87
C PHE A 354 8.71 -22.81 -31.25
N LYS A 355 7.47 -22.62 -31.70
CA LYS A 355 7.00 -23.05 -33.02
C LYS A 355 7.68 -22.29 -34.17
N ASN A 356 7.95 -21.01 -33.99
CA ASN A 356 8.66 -20.18 -34.96
C ASN A 356 10.19 -20.33 -34.86
N ARG A 357 10.71 -21.18 -33.95
CA ARG A 357 12.15 -21.47 -33.88
C ARG A 357 12.63 -22.40 -35.00
N ASP A 358 11.69 -23.08 -35.67
CA ASP A 358 11.92 -23.91 -36.86
C ASP A 358 11.68 -23.15 -38.19
N ALA A 359 11.33 -21.86 -38.13
CA ALA A 359 11.18 -21.00 -39.30
C ALA A 359 12.20 -19.85 -39.24
N LEU A 360 13.04 -19.73 -40.28
CA LEU A 360 13.94 -18.60 -40.50
C LEU A 360 13.20 -17.26 -40.31
N PRO A 361 13.90 -16.18 -39.89
CA PRO A 361 13.23 -14.91 -39.59
C PRO A 361 12.76 -14.25 -40.89
N VAL A 362 11.49 -14.41 -41.22
CA VAL A 362 10.81 -13.57 -42.21
C VAL A 362 10.49 -12.25 -41.52
N ASN A 363 10.98 -11.16 -42.13
CA ASN A 363 10.70 -9.78 -41.75
C ASN A 363 9.19 -9.51 -41.81
N ASP A 364 8.47 -9.72 -40.70
CA ASP A 364 7.10 -9.24 -40.56
C ASP A 364 7.10 -7.85 -39.92
N ARG A 365 7.09 -6.85 -40.80
CA ARG A 365 6.60 -5.49 -40.52
C ARG A 365 5.10 -5.57 -40.21
N SER A 366 4.73 -5.94 -38.99
CA SER A 366 3.35 -5.80 -38.52
C SER A 366 3.13 -4.42 -37.89
N SER A 367 2.56 -3.54 -38.70
CA SER A 367 1.72 -2.38 -38.35
C SER A 367 2.03 -1.66 -37.04
N SER A 368 2.93 -0.67 -37.12
CA SER A 368 3.05 0.39 -36.12
C SER A 368 1.77 1.21 -36.05
N THR A 369 0.90 0.92 -35.08
CA THR A 369 0.08 2.00 -34.50
C THR A 369 1.01 2.80 -33.61
N THR A 370 1.65 3.81 -34.19
CA THR A 370 2.61 4.69 -33.51
C THR A 370 1.85 5.54 -32.49
N VAL A 371 1.59 4.98 -31.31
CA VAL A 371 1.49 5.81 -30.11
C VAL A 371 2.88 6.43 -29.98
N THR A 372 2.98 7.75 -30.08
CA THR A 372 4.22 8.49 -29.83
C THR A 372 4.63 8.24 -28.37
N ILE A 373 5.40 7.18 -28.13
CA ILE A 373 5.95 6.87 -26.81
C ILE A 373 6.87 8.04 -26.45
N SER A 374 6.54 8.77 -25.37
CA SER A 374 7.32 9.90 -24.88
C SER A 374 8.78 9.50 -24.65
N TYR A 375 9.72 10.44 -24.82
CA TYR A 375 11.15 10.19 -24.63
C TYR A 375 11.44 9.59 -23.25
N ASP A 376 10.80 10.14 -22.21
CA ASP A 376 10.87 9.64 -20.84
C ASP A 376 10.53 8.14 -20.76
N ASP A 377 9.42 7.72 -21.35
CA ASP A 377 8.96 6.33 -21.32
C ASP A 377 9.94 5.39 -22.04
N LYS A 378 10.50 5.83 -23.18
CA LYS A 378 11.51 5.05 -23.91
C LYS A 378 12.77 4.87 -23.07
N ARG A 379 13.31 5.95 -22.52
CA ARG A 379 14.55 5.95 -21.75
C ARG A 379 14.43 5.14 -20.45
N ARG A 380 13.31 5.30 -19.73
CA ARG A 380 13.00 4.51 -18.52
C ARG A 380 12.88 3.03 -18.84
N THR A 381 12.16 2.68 -19.92
CA THR A 381 12.00 1.28 -20.34
C THR A 381 13.33 0.64 -20.75
N GLU A 382 14.16 1.35 -21.52
CA GLU A 382 15.46 0.86 -21.94
C GLU A 382 16.34 0.46 -20.74
N LEU A 383 16.51 1.37 -19.78
CA LEU A 383 17.34 1.13 -18.60
C LEU A 383 16.73 0.07 -17.67
N PHE A 384 15.41 0.07 -17.49
CA PHE A 384 14.72 -0.92 -16.67
C PHE A 384 14.83 -2.34 -17.23
N LEU A 385 14.88 -2.49 -18.56
CA LEU A 385 15.05 -3.80 -19.22
C LEU A 385 16.52 -4.22 -19.32
N LYS A 386 17.46 -3.26 -19.45
CA LYS A 386 18.90 -3.52 -19.51
C LYS A 386 19.41 -4.24 -18.27
N ASP A 387 19.06 -3.74 -17.09
CA ASP A 387 19.49 -4.29 -15.81
C ASP A 387 18.54 -5.38 -15.29
N ARG A 388 18.05 -6.24 -16.18
CA ARG A 388 17.14 -7.31 -15.78
C ARG A 388 17.81 -8.27 -14.80
N ILE A 389 17.09 -8.59 -13.73
CA ILE A 389 17.33 -9.78 -12.90
C ILE A 389 16.93 -11.01 -13.72
N PRO A 390 17.82 -11.98 -13.93
CA PRO A 390 17.50 -13.23 -14.63
C PRO A 390 16.38 -14.01 -13.92
N SER A 391 15.37 -14.46 -14.67
CA SER A 391 14.24 -15.20 -14.11
C SER A 391 14.66 -16.51 -13.43
N TRP A 392 15.73 -17.17 -13.90
CA TRP A 392 16.28 -18.35 -13.24
C TRP A 392 16.74 -18.07 -11.81
N ILE A 393 17.40 -16.92 -11.57
CA ILE A 393 17.81 -16.53 -10.20
C ILE A 393 16.57 -16.32 -9.32
N ALA A 394 15.51 -15.74 -9.88
CA ALA A 394 14.27 -15.54 -9.14
C ALA A 394 13.61 -16.87 -8.77
N VAL A 395 13.46 -17.79 -9.73
CA VAL A 395 12.84 -19.10 -9.51
C VAL A 395 13.67 -19.95 -8.55
N THR A 396 14.99 -20.04 -8.75
CA THR A 396 15.88 -20.79 -7.87
C THR A 396 15.92 -20.21 -6.47
N GLY A 397 15.96 -18.88 -6.33
CA GLY A 397 15.88 -18.20 -5.04
C GLY A 397 14.57 -18.49 -4.32
N TYR A 398 13.44 -18.47 -5.04
CA TYR A 398 12.14 -18.84 -4.47
C TYR A 398 12.12 -20.30 -3.99
N VAL A 399 12.56 -21.25 -4.82
CA VAL A 399 12.56 -22.68 -4.49
C VAL A 399 13.47 -22.98 -3.30
N VAL A 400 14.68 -22.41 -3.26
CA VAL A 400 15.62 -22.59 -2.14
C VAL A 400 15.02 -22.05 -0.84
N MET A 401 14.50 -20.83 -0.84
CA MET A 401 13.87 -20.25 0.35
C MET A 401 12.63 -21.03 0.78
N ALA A 402 11.84 -21.54 -0.17
CA ALA A 402 10.67 -22.36 0.11
C ALA A 402 11.06 -23.67 0.79
N ILE A 403 12.10 -24.36 0.29
CA ILE A 403 12.62 -25.60 0.91
C ILE A 403 13.10 -25.33 2.34
N VAL A 404 13.93 -24.29 2.52
CA VAL A 404 14.43 -23.90 3.85
C VAL A 404 13.25 -23.64 4.79
N SER A 405 12.23 -22.94 4.31
CA SER A 405 11.06 -22.63 5.12
C SER A 405 10.18 -23.85 5.44
N ILE A 406 9.95 -24.74 4.47
CA ILE A 406 9.19 -25.99 4.67
C ILE A 406 9.85 -26.86 5.74
N ILE A 407 11.18 -26.84 5.85
CA ILE A 407 11.93 -27.58 6.87
C ILE A 407 11.91 -26.85 8.21
N THR A 408 12.16 -25.54 8.23
CA THR A 408 12.42 -24.79 9.47
C THR A 408 11.17 -24.29 10.19
N VAL A 409 10.12 -23.89 9.47
CA VAL A 409 8.89 -23.36 10.09
C VAL A 409 8.19 -24.39 10.99
N PRO A 410 8.08 -25.69 10.62
CA PRO A 410 7.52 -26.71 11.52
C PRO A 410 8.31 -26.88 12.82
N HIS A 411 9.61 -26.59 12.84
CA HIS A 411 10.40 -26.61 14.08
C HIS A 411 10.06 -25.43 15.00
N ILE A 412 9.69 -24.28 14.43
CA ILE A 412 9.22 -23.11 15.20
C ILE A 412 7.77 -23.31 15.65
N PHE A 413 6.93 -23.84 14.77
CA PHE A 413 5.50 -24.07 14.97
C PHE A 413 5.14 -25.53 14.63
N PRO A 414 5.26 -26.46 15.59
CA PRO A 414 4.97 -27.89 15.37
C PRO A 414 3.57 -28.18 14.83
N GLN A 415 2.61 -27.31 15.14
CA GLN A 415 1.22 -27.35 14.67
C GLN A 415 1.12 -27.13 13.15
N LEU A 416 2.07 -26.39 12.57
CA LEU A 416 2.12 -26.09 11.14
C LEU A 416 3.01 -27.10 10.41
N ARG A 417 2.42 -28.22 10.00
CA ARG A 417 3.15 -29.30 9.30
C ARG A 417 3.65 -28.88 7.91
N TRP A 418 4.70 -29.55 7.43
CA TRP A 418 5.39 -29.26 6.16
C TRP A 418 4.46 -29.18 4.94
N TYR A 419 3.43 -30.02 4.86
CA TYR A 419 2.50 -30.05 3.73
C TYR A 419 1.56 -28.83 3.68
N HIS A 420 1.23 -28.23 4.83
CA HIS A 420 0.49 -26.96 4.87
C HIS A 420 1.32 -25.84 4.23
N ILE A 421 2.61 -25.78 4.60
CA ILE A 421 3.54 -24.77 4.10
C ILE A 421 3.80 -24.95 2.60
N LEU A 422 4.02 -26.19 2.17
CA LEU A 422 4.17 -26.52 0.75
C LEU A 422 2.95 -26.03 -0.06
N THR A 423 1.74 -26.31 0.41
CA THR A 423 0.50 -25.88 -0.26
C THR A 423 0.40 -24.36 -0.32
N MET A 424 0.71 -23.66 0.78
CA MET A 424 0.75 -22.20 0.79
C MET A 424 1.74 -21.64 -0.23
N TYR A 425 2.93 -22.23 -0.40
CA TYR A 425 3.93 -21.77 -1.35
C TYR A 425 3.61 -22.08 -2.81
N ILE A 426 2.79 -23.08 -3.08
CA ILE A 426 2.25 -23.27 -4.43
C ILE A 426 1.28 -22.14 -4.78
N ILE A 427 0.46 -21.70 -3.82
CA ILE A 427 -0.60 -20.69 -4.05
C ILE A 427 -0.06 -19.25 -3.91
N ALA A 428 0.97 -19.03 -3.09
CA ALA A 428 1.43 -17.70 -2.72
C ALA A 428 1.85 -16.80 -3.90
N PRO A 429 2.52 -17.28 -4.97
CA PRO A 429 2.85 -16.42 -6.12
C PRO A 429 1.62 -15.84 -6.83
N VAL A 430 0.51 -16.60 -6.87
CA VAL A 430 -0.76 -16.13 -7.43
C VAL A 430 -1.30 -15.00 -6.57
N LEU A 431 -1.36 -15.20 -5.26
CA LEU A 431 -1.87 -14.19 -4.33
C LEU A 431 -0.97 -12.94 -4.26
N ALA A 432 0.35 -13.13 -4.35
CA ALA A 432 1.32 -12.05 -4.45
C ALA A 432 1.09 -11.21 -5.70
N PHE A 433 0.84 -11.83 -6.86
CA PHE A 433 0.44 -11.12 -8.08
C PHE A 433 -0.88 -10.37 -7.88
N CYS A 434 -1.92 -11.02 -7.36
CA CYS A 434 -3.23 -10.40 -7.17
C CYS A 434 -3.14 -9.17 -6.26
N ASN A 435 -2.38 -9.26 -5.17
CA ASN A 435 -2.18 -8.15 -4.24
C ASN A 435 -1.37 -7.02 -4.85
N ALA A 436 -0.23 -7.34 -5.48
CA ALA A 436 0.61 -6.33 -6.11
C ALA A 436 -0.13 -5.63 -7.26
N TYR A 437 -1.00 -6.35 -7.99
CA TYR A 437 -1.86 -5.80 -9.03
C TYR A 437 -2.91 -4.84 -8.45
N GLY A 438 -3.65 -5.27 -7.43
CA GLY A 438 -4.63 -4.44 -6.74
C GLY A 438 -3.99 -3.17 -6.18
N CYS A 439 -2.85 -3.31 -5.48
CA CYS A 439 -2.09 -2.18 -4.96
C CYS A 439 -1.61 -1.24 -6.08
N GLY A 440 -1.17 -1.76 -7.22
CA GLY A 440 -0.77 -0.94 -8.37
C GLY A 440 -1.89 -0.12 -9.00
N LEU A 441 -3.14 -0.56 -8.83
CA LEU A 441 -4.34 0.15 -9.30
C LEU A 441 -4.86 1.17 -8.29
N THR A 442 -4.89 0.81 -7.00
CA THR A 442 -5.63 1.57 -5.97
C THR A 442 -4.76 2.16 -4.87
N ASP A 443 -3.46 1.89 -4.88
CA ASP A 443 -2.50 2.21 -3.81
C ASP A 443 -2.73 1.47 -2.49
N TRP A 444 -3.55 0.42 -2.50
CA TRP A 444 -3.93 -0.30 -1.29
C TRP A 444 -3.44 -1.75 -1.29
N SER A 445 -2.67 -2.13 -0.27
CA SER A 445 -2.27 -3.52 -0.04
C SER A 445 -3.33 -4.26 0.78
N LEU A 446 -3.77 -5.40 0.26
CA LEU A 446 -4.75 -6.30 0.87
C LEU A 446 -4.06 -7.49 1.59
N ALA A 447 -2.78 -7.35 1.94
CA ALA A 447 -1.98 -8.42 2.57
C ALA A 447 -2.65 -9.01 3.83
N SER A 448 -3.26 -8.17 4.67
CA SER A 448 -4.01 -8.61 5.86
C SER A 448 -5.22 -9.49 5.51
N THR A 449 -5.88 -9.20 4.40
CA THR A 449 -7.02 -9.96 3.88
C THR A 449 -6.60 -11.36 3.41
N TYR A 450 -5.48 -11.47 2.69
CA TYR A 450 -4.90 -12.76 2.32
C TYR A 450 -4.33 -13.53 3.53
N GLY A 451 -3.82 -12.82 4.54
CA GLY A 451 -3.45 -13.42 5.82
C GLY A 451 -4.65 -14.10 6.50
N LYS A 452 -5.80 -13.41 6.57
CA LYS A 452 -7.05 -13.97 7.11
C LYS A 452 -7.52 -15.19 6.32
N LEU A 453 -7.40 -15.20 4.99
CA LEU A 453 -7.66 -16.41 4.21
C LEU A 453 -6.81 -17.60 4.66
N ALA A 454 -5.53 -17.39 4.91
CA ALA A 454 -4.63 -18.45 5.39
C ALA A 454 -5.02 -18.95 6.80
N ILE A 455 -5.56 -18.07 7.66
CA ILE A 455 -6.13 -18.46 8.97
C ILE A 455 -7.24 -19.49 8.78
N PHE A 456 -8.22 -19.20 7.92
CA PHE A 456 -9.40 -20.07 7.77
C PHE A 456 -9.09 -21.36 7.03
N THR A 457 -8.20 -21.33 6.04
CA THR A 457 -7.86 -22.55 5.28
C THR A 457 -6.96 -23.49 6.09
N ILE A 458 -5.88 -22.96 6.67
CA ILE A 458 -4.91 -23.78 7.39
C ILE A 458 -5.36 -24.08 8.82
N GLY A 459 -6.04 -23.13 9.49
CA GLY A 459 -6.60 -23.35 10.82
C GLY A 459 -7.63 -24.48 10.82
N ALA A 460 -8.54 -24.49 9.83
CA ALA A 460 -9.52 -25.57 9.65
C ALA A 460 -8.84 -26.90 9.33
N TRP A 461 -7.84 -26.90 8.46
CA TRP A 461 -7.14 -28.13 8.07
C TRP A 461 -6.32 -28.74 9.21
N ALA A 462 -5.67 -27.91 10.02
CA ALA A 462 -4.94 -28.37 11.21
C ALA A 462 -5.92 -28.93 12.28
N GLY A 463 -7.10 -28.33 12.40
CA GLY A 463 -8.15 -28.75 13.33
C GLY A 463 -7.86 -28.37 14.78
N SER A 464 -8.91 -28.37 15.61
CA SER A 464 -8.82 -27.95 17.01
C SER A 464 -7.89 -28.85 17.83
N ALA A 465 -7.95 -30.17 17.58
CA ALA A 465 -7.17 -31.18 18.28
C ALA A 465 -5.64 -31.04 18.10
N ASN A 466 -5.18 -30.42 17.00
CA ASN A 466 -3.74 -30.25 16.72
C ASN A 466 -3.26 -28.80 16.88
N GLY A 467 -4.01 -27.94 17.56
CA GLY A 467 -3.62 -26.55 17.79
C GLY A 467 -3.86 -25.65 16.57
N GLY A 468 -5.00 -25.84 15.90
CA GLY A 468 -5.34 -25.12 14.68
C GLY A 468 -5.38 -23.59 14.83
N VAL A 469 -5.58 -23.05 16.03
CA VAL A 469 -5.53 -21.59 16.26
C VAL A 469 -4.10 -21.09 16.06
N LEU A 470 -3.11 -21.76 16.66
CA LEU A 470 -1.72 -21.37 16.48
C LEU A 470 -1.25 -21.61 15.04
N ALA A 471 -1.67 -22.72 14.41
CA ALA A 471 -1.36 -23.01 13.02
C ALA A 471 -1.94 -21.94 12.07
N GLY A 472 -3.19 -21.53 12.26
CA GLY A 472 -3.86 -20.49 11.48
C GLY A 472 -3.17 -19.14 11.60
N LEU A 473 -2.84 -18.70 12.83
CA LEU A 473 -2.08 -17.46 13.05
C LEU A 473 -0.67 -17.50 12.45
N ALA A 474 0.01 -18.65 12.50
CA ALA A 474 1.34 -18.80 11.89
C ALA A 474 1.25 -18.76 10.36
N ALA A 475 0.26 -19.45 9.78
CA ALA A 475 -0.04 -19.43 8.35
C ALA A 475 -0.40 -18.01 7.85
N CYS A 476 -1.15 -17.26 8.66
CA CYS A 476 -1.41 -15.84 8.42
C CYS A 476 -0.10 -15.07 8.24
N GLY A 477 0.86 -15.26 9.16
CA GLY A 477 2.14 -14.59 9.10
C GLY A 477 2.94 -14.96 7.86
N VAL A 478 2.97 -16.24 7.50
CA VAL A 478 3.61 -16.71 6.26
C VAL A 478 3.02 -15.99 5.04
N MET A 479 1.69 -15.98 4.91
CA MET A 479 1.03 -15.39 3.74
C MET A 479 1.14 -13.87 3.71
N MET A 480 0.92 -13.20 4.85
CA MET A 480 0.94 -11.74 4.96
C MET A 480 2.33 -11.18 4.63
N ASN A 481 3.41 -11.82 5.07
CA ASN A 481 4.77 -11.39 4.75
C ASN A 481 5.09 -11.54 3.26
N ILE A 482 4.72 -12.67 2.64
CA ILE A 482 4.97 -12.91 1.21
C ILE A 482 4.23 -11.87 0.35
N VAL A 483 2.94 -11.70 0.64
CA VAL A 483 2.06 -10.88 -0.19
C VAL A 483 2.30 -9.37 0.02
N SER A 484 2.68 -8.95 1.23
CA SER A 484 3.08 -7.56 1.51
C SER A 484 4.40 -7.22 0.83
N THR A 485 5.46 -8.01 1.08
CA THR A 485 6.80 -7.72 0.53
C THR A 485 6.83 -7.74 -1.00
N ALA A 486 6.01 -8.60 -1.62
CA ALA A 486 5.77 -8.61 -3.06
C ALA A 486 5.16 -7.30 -3.58
N SER A 487 4.13 -6.79 -2.90
CA SER A 487 3.48 -5.52 -3.25
C SER A 487 4.43 -4.34 -3.06
N ASP A 488 5.15 -4.30 -1.93
CA ASP A 488 6.09 -3.23 -1.59
C ASP A 488 7.23 -3.16 -2.61
N LEU A 489 7.80 -4.31 -2.99
CA LEU A 489 8.83 -4.38 -4.03
C LEU A 489 8.33 -3.88 -5.39
N MET A 490 7.08 -4.16 -5.76
CA MET A 490 6.52 -3.71 -7.03
C MET A 490 6.28 -2.19 -7.04
N GLN A 491 5.83 -1.64 -5.91
CA GLN A 491 5.73 -0.20 -5.71
C GLN A 491 7.10 0.48 -5.78
N ASP A 492 8.13 -0.11 -5.16
CA ASP A 492 9.49 0.42 -5.23
C ASP A 492 10.10 0.25 -6.64
N PHE A 493 9.76 -0.80 -7.38
CA PHE A 493 10.10 -0.88 -8.81
C PHE A 493 9.45 0.23 -9.63
N LYS A 494 8.23 0.66 -9.30
CA LYS A 494 7.63 1.84 -9.93
C LYS A 494 8.43 3.09 -9.62
N THR A 495 8.79 3.31 -8.35
CA THR A 495 9.61 4.45 -7.94
C THR A 495 10.94 4.44 -8.70
N GLY A 496 11.63 3.29 -8.70
CA GLY A 496 12.91 3.09 -9.39
C GLY A 496 12.82 3.28 -10.90
N TYR A 497 11.75 2.80 -11.54
CA TYR A 497 11.49 3.04 -12.97
C TYR A 497 11.42 4.53 -13.30
N MET A 498 10.77 5.33 -12.44
CA MET A 498 10.62 6.78 -12.64
C MET A 498 11.84 7.61 -12.21
N THR A 499 12.73 7.06 -11.38
CA THR A 499 13.99 7.70 -10.96
C THR A 499 15.23 7.16 -11.70
N LEU A 500 15.04 6.28 -12.68
CA LEU A 500 16.10 5.53 -13.37
C LEU A 500 17.02 4.74 -12.42
N ALA A 501 16.50 4.27 -11.28
CA ALA A 501 17.21 3.35 -10.41
C ALA A 501 17.17 1.94 -11.01
N SER A 502 18.29 1.22 -10.89
CA SER A 502 18.44 -0.10 -11.47
C SER A 502 17.54 -1.12 -10.75
N PRO A 503 16.80 -2.00 -11.47
CA PRO A 503 16.03 -3.06 -10.83
C PRO A 503 16.87 -4.01 -9.96
N ARG A 504 18.16 -4.19 -10.28
CA ARG A 504 19.09 -4.96 -9.44
C ARG A 504 19.35 -4.26 -8.11
N SER A 505 19.59 -2.95 -8.15
CA SER A 505 19.79 -2.16 -6.94
C SER A 505 18.53 -2.13 -6.09
N MET A 506 17.35 -1.94 -6.69
CA MET A 506 16.08 -1.99 -5.97
C MET A 506 15.85 -3.34 -5.29
N PHE A 507 16.06 -4.45 -5.99
CA PHE A 507 15.92 -5.79 -5.39
C PHE A 507 16.90 -6.03 -4.24
N LEU A 508 18.17 -5.64 -4.40
CA LEU A 508 19.17 -5.80 -3.36
C LEU A 508 18.89 -4.89 -2.15
N SER A 509 18.49 -3.64 -2.38
CA SER A 509 18.09 -2.71 -1.33
C SER A 509 16.85 -3.19 -0.57
N GLN A 510 15.87 -3.78 -1.27
CA GLN A 510 14.72 -4.41 -0.64
C GLN A 510 15.14 -5.60 0.23
N ALA A 511 16.04 -6.46 -0.26
CA ALA A 511 16.56 -7.60 0.49
C ALA A 511 17.33 -7.17 1.75
N ILE A 512 18.19 -6.14 1.64
CA ILE A 512 18.93 -5.57 2.78
C ILE A 512 17.96 -4.96 3.79
N GLY A 513 17.01 -4.14 3.33
CA GLY A 513 16.01 -3.52 4.20
C GLY A 513 15.13 -4.56 4.88
N THR A 514 14.72 -5.61 4.18
CA THR A 514 13.99 -6.75 4.75
C THR A 514 14.83 -7.45 5.83
N ALA A 515 16.11 -7.73 5.57
CA ALA A 515 17.02 -8.32 6.55
C ALA A 515 17.14 -7.47 7.82
N MET A 516 17.29 -6.15 7.64
CA MET A 516 17.32 -5.20 8.74
C MET A 516 15.99 -5.20 9.51
N GLY A 517 14.86 -5.19 8.81
CA GLY A 517 13.52 -5.24 9.41
C GLY A 517 13.27 -6.50 10.23
N CYS A 518 13.78 -7.65 9.77
CA CYS A 518 13.71 -8.93 10.50
C CYS A 518 14.45 -8.91 11.85
N VAL A 519 15.40 -8.01 12.05
CA VAL A 519 16.12 -7.83 13.33
C VAL A 519 15.56 -6.64 14.12
N ILE A 520 15.45 -5.48 13.47
CA ILE A 520 15.04 -4.23 14.12
C ILE A 520 13.61 -4.34 14.64
N SER A 521 12.67 -4.89 13.86
CA SER A 521 11.25 -4.94 14.26
C SER A 521 11.01 -5.80 15.50
N PRO A 522 11.53 -7.05 15.59
CA PRO A 522 11.47 -7.82 16.83
C PRO A 522 12.13 -7.12 18.02
N CYS A 523 13.28 -6.47 17.83
CA CYS A 523 13.98 -5.75 18.89
C CYS A 523 13.15 -4.57 19.41
N VAL A 524 12.59 -3.76 18.51
CA VAL A 524 11.73 -2.63 18.88
C VAL A 524 10.46 -3.14 19.58
N PHE A 525 9.80 -4.15 19.02
CA PHE A 525 8.65 -4.79 19.69
C PHE A 525 9.01 -5.28 21.10
N TRP A 526 10.16 -5.94 21.25
CA TRP A 526 10.62 -6.47 22.53
C TRP A 526 10.82 -5.37 23.58
N LEU A 527 11.28 -4.19 23.17
CA LEU A 527 11.38 -3.03 24.05
C LEU A 527 10.00 -2.62 24.58
N PHE A 528 8.99 -2.50 23.72
CA PHE A 528 7.61 -2.22 24.18
C PHE A 528 7.08 -3.34 25.08
N TYR A 529 7.24 -4.60 24.66
CA TYR A 529 6.75 -5.76 25.38
C TYR A 529 7.36 -5.91 26.78
N LYS A 530 8.62 -5.49 26.99
CA LYS A 530 9.29 -5.53 28.29
C LYS A 530 9.13 -4.26 29.12
N ALA A 531 8.97 -3.10 28.48
CA ALA A 531 8.84 -1.83 29.17
C ALA A 531 7.47 -1.63 29.83
N PHE A 532 6.41 -2.24 29.28
CA PHE A 532 5.03 -2.05 29.74
C PHE A 532 4.48 -3.36 30.37
N PRO A 533 4.28 -3.44 31.69
CA PRO A 533 3.77 -4.65 32.36
C PRO A 533 2.33 -5.02 31.97
N ASP A 534 1.55 -4.03 31.57
CA ASP A 534 0.14 -4.09 31.17
C ASP A 534 -0.03 -4.15 29.63
N PHE A 535 1.05 -4.48 28.91
CA PHE A 535 1.07 -4.54 27.46
C PHE A 535 0.03 -5.50 26.90
N GLY A 536 -0.75 -5.06 25.91
CA GLY A 536 -1.74 -5.89 25.23
C GLY A 536 -3.05 -6.08 25.95
N GLN A 537 -3.28 -5.39 27.09
CA GLN A 537 -4.56 -5.40 27.79
C GLN A 537 -5.46 -4.25 27.30
N THR A 538 -6.77 -4.48 27.24
CA THR A 538 -7.73 -3.44 26.81
C THR A 538 -7.72 -2.24 27.75
N GLY A 539 -7.67 -1.04 27.20
CA GLY A 539 -7.70 0.22 27.97
C GLY A 539 -6.33 0.72 28.46
N THR A 540 -5.24 0.04 28.11
CA THR A 540 -3.88 0.48 28.45
C THR A 540 -3.25 1.34 27.35
N ALA A 541 -2.01 1.80 27.56
CA ALA A 541 -1.29 2.63 26.59
C ALA A 541 -1.03 1.90 25.25
N TYR A 542 -0.86 0.57 25.29
CA TYR A 542 -0.59 -0.26 24.11
C TYR A 542 -1.49 -1.51 24.13
N PRO A 543 -2.78 -1.36 23.77
CA PRO A 543 -3.76 -2.43 23.91
C PRO A 543 -3.64 -3.52 22.81
N ALA A 544 -2.95 -3.24 21.70
CA ALA A 544 -2.81 -4.14 20.55
C ALA A 544 -4.16 -4.77 20.10
N PRO A 545 -5.18 -3.94 19.78
CA PRO A 545 -6.56 -4.39 19.63
C PRO A 545 -6.73 -5.42 18.50
N TYR A 546 -5.92 -5.32 17.44
CA TYR A 546 -5.95 -6.27 16.34
C TYR A 546 -5.42 -7.66 16.70
N ALA A 547 -4.60 -7.80 17.75
CA ALA A 547 -4.12 -9.10 18.16
C ALA A 547 -5.27 -9.98 18.66
N LEU A 548 -6.17 -9.41 19.46
CA LEU A 548 -7.38 -10.08 19.91
C LEU A 548 -8.31 -10.40 18.73
N VAL A 549 -8.48 -9.46 17.80
CA VAL A 549 -9.29 -9.68 16.60
C VAL A 549 -8.75 -10.87 15.80
N TYR A 550 -7.46 -10.90 15.48
CA TYR A 550 -6.84 -12.00 14.72
C TYR A 550 -6.90 -13.33 15.45
N ARG A 551 -6.72 -13.33 16.77
CA ARG A 551 -6.90 -14.55 17.58
C ARG A 551 -8.33 -15.07 17.47
N ASN A 552 -9.34 -14.22 17.66
CA ASN A 552 -10.74 -14.60 17.51
C ASN A 552 -11.06 -15.08 16.09
N MET A 553 -10.46 -14.47 15.06
CA MET A 553 -10.57 -14.97 13.68
C MET A 553 -10.00 -16.38 13.54
N SER A 554 -8.92 -16.69 14.27
CA SER A 554 -8.29 -18.00 14.20
C SER A 554 -8.99 -19.05 15.04
N ILE A 555 -9.64 -18.69 16.14
CA ILE A 555 -10.56 -19.57 16.86
C ILE A 555 -11.69 -19.97 15.91
N LEU A 556 -12.31 -18.97 15.27
CA LEU A 556 -13.34 -19.21 14.27
C LEU A 556 -12.83 -20.01 13.07
N GLY A 557 -11.61 -19.70 12.61
CA GLY A 557 -10.98 -20.35 11.47
C GLY A 557 -10.77 -21.86 11.65
N VAL A 558 -10.67 -22.35 12.89
CA VAL A 558 -10.54 -23.78 13.18
C VAL A 558 -11.83 -24.55 12.90
N GLU A 559 -13.00 -23.91 13.07
CA GLU A 559 -14.29 -24.47 12.69
C GLU A 559 -14.53 -24.43 11.17
N GLY A 560 -13.64 -23.76 10.44
CA GLY A 560 -13.67 -23.63 8.99
C GLY A 560 -14.81 -22.76 8.47
N PHE A 561 -15.10 -22.90 7.17
CA PHE A 561 -16.10 -22.10 6.49
C PHE A 561 -17.54 -22.36 6.96
N SER A 562 -17.79 -23.48 7.66
CA SER A 562 -19.08 -23.82 8.27
C SER A 562 -19.49 -22.88 9.39
N ALA A 563 -18.55 -22.18 10.01
CA ALA A 563 -18.83 -21.25 11.10
C ALA A 563 -19.25 -19.84 10.63
N LEU A 564 -19.26 -19.63 9.31
CA LEU A 564 -19.72 -18.38 8.73
C LEU A 564 -21.23 -18.23 8.85
N PRO A 565 -21.73 -16.98 8.88
CA PRO A 565 -23.17 -16.70 8.88
C PRO A 565 -23.91 -17.39 7.73
N HIS A 566 -25.21 -17.64 7.92
CA HIS A 566 -26.04 -18.30 6.91
C HIS A 566 -25.97 -17.59 5.56
N ASN A 567 -25.92 -18.33 4.45
CA ASN A 567 -25.79 -17.79 3.08
C ASN A 567 -24.49 -17.02 2.76
N CYS A 568 -23.57 -16.81 3.72
CA CYS A 568 -22.33 -16.05 3.47
C CYS A 568 -21.49 -16.66 2.33
N LEU A 569 -21.28 -17.98 2.35
CA LEU A 569 -20.52 -18.68 1.31
C LEU A 569 -21.19 -18.62 -0.07
N MET A 570 -22.51 -18.75 -0.11
CA MET A 570 -23.27 -18.64 -1.38
C MET A 570 -23.07 -17.25 -1.99
N ILE A 571 -23.17 -16.20 -1.19
CA ILE A 571 -22.92 -14.83 -1.65
C ILE A 571 -21.46 -14.68 -2.11
N CYS A 572 -20.49 -15.26 -1.40
CA CYS A 572 -19.10 -15.26 -1.83
C CYS A 572 -18.91 -15.90 -3.21
N TYR A 573 -19.52 -17.07 -3.48
CA TYR A 573 -19.45 -17.70 -4.80
C TYR A 573 -20.08 -16.85 -5.90
N ILE A 574 -21.22 -16.20 -5.62
CA ILE A 574 -21.87 -15.28 -6.56
C ILE A 574 -20.95 -14.10 -6.89
N PHE A 575 -20.35 -13.47 -5.90
CA PHE A 575 -19.46 -12.32 -6.10
C PHE A 575 -18.13 -12.70 -6.75
N PHE A 576 -17.59 -13.89 -6.45
CA PHE A 576 -16.44 -14.44 -7.16
C PHE A 576 -16.76 -14.64 -8.65
N ALA A 577 -17.88 -15.30 -8.97
CA ALA A 577 -18.31 -15.52 -10.34
C ALA A 577 -18.61 -14.21 -11.06
N ALA A 578 -19.25 -13.24 -10.39
CA ALA A 578 -19.50 -11.91 -10.91
C ALA A 578 -18.20 -11.16 -11.22
N ALA A 579 -17.18 -11.23 -10.35
CA ALA A 579 -15.89 -10.59 -10.60
C ALA A 579 -15.19 -11.19 -11.85
N VAL A 580 -15.23 -12.51 -12.01
CA VAL A 580 -14.72 -13.20 -13.20
C VAL A 580 -15.50 -12.80 -14.45
N PHE A 581 -16.84 -12.77 -14.36
CA PHE A 581 -17.72 -12.40 -15.46
C PHE A 581 -17.52 -10.96 -15.91
N VAL A 582 -17.46 -9.99 -14.98
CA VAL A 582 -17.24 -8.58 -15.28
C VAL A 582 -15.91 -8.37 -16.02
N ASN A 583 -14.85 -9.06 -15.59
CA ASN A 583 -13.57 -9.01 -16.30
C ASN A 583 -13.65 -9.66 -17.69
N GLY A 584 -14.33 -10.79 -17.81
CA GLY A 584 -14.58 -11.45 -19.09
C GLY A 584 -15.32 -10.56 -20.09
N VAL A 585 -16.40 -9.91 -19.65
CA VAL A 585 -17.13 -8.93 -20.45
C VAL A 585 -16.24 -7.76 -20.82
N ARG A 586 -15.48 -7.22 -19.87
CA ARG A 586 -14.57 -6.08 -20.10
C ARG A 586 -13.54 -6.36 -21.18
N ASP A 587 -13.01 -7.58 -21.24
CA ASP A 587 -12.07 -7.99 -22.27
C ASP A 587 -12.75 -8.26 -23.62
N ALA A 588 -14.01 -8.68 -23.63
CA ALA A 588 -14.77 -8.97 -24.85
C ALA A 588 -15.29 -7.72 -25.58
N VAL A 589 -15.69 -6.66 -24.85
CA VAL A 589 -16.37 -5.48 -25.43
C VAL A 589 -15.44 -4.45 -26.10
N GLY A 590 -14.14 -4.72 -26.16
CA GLY A 590 -13.13 -3.84 -26.76
C GLY A 590 -12.85 -2.54 -25.98
N PRO A 591 -11.85 -1.74 -26.41
CA PRO A 591 -11.33 -0.60 -25.64
C PRO A 591 -12.32 0.56 -25.45
N ASN A 592 -13.31 0.70 -26.35
CA ASN A 592 -14.28 1.80 -26.31
C ASN A 592 -15.36 1.62 -25.24
N TRP A 593 -15.72 0.37 -24.92
CA TRP A 593 -16.72 0.05 -23.89
C TRP A 593 -16.08 -0.38 -22.58
N SER A 594 -14.89 -0.98 -22.60
CA SER A 594 -14.17 -1.42 -21.40
C SER A 594 -13.81 -0.29 -20.42
N ARG A 595 -13.77 0.96 -20.90
CA ARG A 595 -13.56 2.18 -20.10
C ARG A 595 -14.74 2.59 -19.21
N PHE A 596 -15.92 1.97 -19.40
CA PHE A 596 -17.12 2.23 -18.58
C PHE A 596 -17.42 1.09 -17.62
N ILE A 597 -16.78 -0.07 -17.79
CA ILE A 597 -16.99 -1.24 -16.94
C ILE A 597 -16.09 -1.10 -15.71
N PRO A 598 -16.68 -1.09 -14.49
CA PRO A 598 -15.90 -0.95 -13.27
C PRO A 598 -15.00 -2.17 -13.04
N LEU A 599 -13.96 -1.97 -12.24
CA LEU A 599 -12.96 -2.97 -11.90
C LEU A 599 -13.36 -3.67 -10.59
N PRO A 600 -13.67 -4.98 -10.62
CA PRO A 600 -14.09 -5.72 -9.42
C PRO A 600 -13.08 -5.64 -8.27
N MET A 601 -11.77 -5.69 -8.56
CA MET A 601 -10.72 -5.49 -7.54
C MET A 601 -10.88 -4.16 -6.79
N ALA A 602 -11.08 -3.06 -7.52
CA ALA A 602 -11.27 -1.74 -6.93
C ALA A 602 -12.61 -1.66 -6.16
N MET A 603 -13.68 -2.26 -6.69
CA MET A 603 -14.97 -2.32 -6.02
C MET A 603 -14.94 -3.08 -4.69
N ALA A 604 -14.00 -4.02 -4.50
CA ALA A 604 -13.95 -4.86 -3.31
C ALA A 604 -13.33 -4.18 -2.08
N ILE A 605 -12.51 -3.13 -2.27
CA ILE A 605 -11.83 -2.47 -1.14
C ILE A 605 -12.81 -1.79 -0.18
N PRO A 606 -13.83 -1.05 -0.65
CA PRO A 606 -14.81 -0.39 0.22
C PRO A 606 -15.68 -1.36 1.00
N PHE A 607 -15.89 -2.59 0.52
CA PHE A 607 -16.68 -3.61 1.23
C PHE A 607 -16.15 -3.83 2.65
N TYR A 608 -14.84 -3.71 2.83
CA TYR A 608 -14.19 -3.83 4.13
C TYR A 608 -14.03 -2.49 4.86
N ILE A 609 -13.59 -1.44 4.17
CA ILE A 609 -13.11 -0.21 4.80
C ILE A 609 -14.23 0.81 5.07
N GLY A 610 -15.14 1.01 4.12
CA GLY A 610 -16.11 2.12 4.15
C GLY A 610 -16.11 2.95 2.88
N GLY A 611 -17.11 3.82 2.73
CA GLY A 611 -17.24 4.72 1.58
C GLY A 611 -16.41 6.01 1.67
N TYR A 612 -15.97 6.41 2.86
CA TYR A 612 -15.39 7.72 3.13
C TYR A 612 -14.19 8.04 2.23
N PHE A 613 -13.16 7.18 2.20
CA PHE A 613 -11.96 7.41 1.40
C PHE A 613 -12.24 7.44 -0.11
N THR A 614 -13.31 6.75 -0.56
CA THR A 614 -13.71 6.74 -1.97
C THR A 614 -14.31 8.07 -2.42
N ILE A 615 -15.00 8.75 -1.50
CA ILE A 615 -15.53 10.10 -1.73
C ILE A 615 -14.36 11.06 -1.90
N ASP A 616 -13.37 11.01 -1.02
CA ASP A 616 -12.17 11.85 -1.10
C ASP A 616 -11.39 11.63 -2.40
N MET A 617 -11.20 10.37 -2.82
CA MET A 617 -10.58 10.06 -4.12
C MET A 617 -11.41 10.56 -5.31
N CYS A 618 -12.74 10.48 -5.24
CA CYS A 618 -13.61 11.02 -6.27
C CYS A 618 -13.53 12.55 -6.37
N VAL A 619 -13.43 13.25 -5.22
CA VAL A 619 -13.19 14.70 -5.18
C VAL A 619 -11.86 15.04 -5.87
N GLY A 620 -10.80 14.27 -5.62
CA GLY A 620 -9.53 14.42 -6.35
C GLY A 620 -9.67 14.32 -7.86
N SER A 621 -10.37 13.29 -8.34
CA SER A 621 -10.67 13.14 -9.78
C SER A 621 -11.53 14.27 -10.34
N LEU A 622 -12.51 14.76 -9.57
CA LEU A 622 -13.34 15.89 -9.96
C LEU A 622 -12.51 17.17 -10.10
N ILE A 623 -11.61 17.44 -9.15
CA ILE A 623 -10.67 18.58 -9.21
C ILE A 623 -9.85 18.51 -10.50
N LEU A 624 -9.28 17.33 -10.82
CA LEU A 624 -8.49 17.15 -12.04
C LEU A 624 -9.36 17.31 -13.30
N PHE A 625 -10.58 16.77 -13.30
CA PHE A 625 -11.51 16.87 -14.43
C PHE A 625 -11.89 18.33 -14.72
N VAL A 626 -12.28 19.08 -13.70
CA VAL A 626 -12.60 20.52 -13.82
C VAL A 626 -11.38 21.30 -14.28
N TRP A 627 -10.20 21.03 -13.70
CA TRP A 627 -8.97 21.71 -14.09
C TRP A 627 -8.61 21.43 -15.57
N ARG A 628 -8.76 20.18 -16.05
CA ARG A 628 -8.56 19.86 -17.46
C ARG A 628 -9.55 20.54 -18.39
N LYS A 629 -10.81 20.71 -17.96
CA LYS A 629 -11.81 21.46 -18.73
C LYS A 629 -11.49 22.95 -18.81
N LEU A 630 -10.98 23.53 -17.73
CA LEU A 630 -10.64 24.96 -17.69
C LEU A 630 -9.31 25.27 -18.40
N ASN A 631 -8.28 24.45 -18.19
CA ASN A 631 -6.95 24.64 -18.77
C ASN A 631 -6.19 23.32 -18.88
N ARG A 632 -6.39 22.61 -19.99
CA ARG A 632 -5.76 21.32 -20.27
C ARG A 632 -4.23 21.36 -20.24
N PRO A 633 -3.53 22.32 -20.91
CA PRO A 633 -2.07 22.36 -20.88
C PRO A 633 -1.50 22.53 -19.46
N LYS A 634 -2.08 23.40 -18.63
CA LYS A 634 -1.63 23.57 -17.24
C LYS A 634 -1.96 22.35 -16.38
N ALA A 635 -3.13 21.75 -16.56
CA ALA A 635 -3.51 20.56 -15.80
C ALA A 635 -2.54 19.41 -16.09
N ASP A 636 -2.29 19.09 -17.37
CA ASP A 636 -1.40 17.98 -17.73
C ASP A 636 0.06 18.25 -17.32
N ALA A 637 0.49 19.52 -17.29
CA ALA A 637 1.82 19.89 -16.83
C ALA A 637 2.01 19.89 -15.29
N TYR A 638 0.97 20.17 -14.50
CA TYR A 638 1.12 20.40 -13.05
C TYR A 638 0.34 19.43 -12.16
N SER A 639 -0.64 18.68 -12.68
CA SER A 639 -1.53 17.85 -11.87
C SER A 639 -0.78 16.82 -11.03
N SER A 640 0.17 16.10 -11.62
CA SER A 640 0.99 15.13 -10.89
C SER A 640 1.83 15.78 -9.80
N ALA A 641 2.35 16.99 -10.02
CA ALA A 641 3.12 17.72 -9.01
C ALA A 641 2.23 18.21 -7.85
N VAL A 642 1.03 18.71 -8.15
CA VAL A 642 0.02 19.11 -7.15
C VAL A 642 -0.43 17.93 -6.33
N ALA A 643 -0.83 16.85 -6.99
CA ALA A 643 -1.30 15.62 -6.35
C ALA A 643 -0.20 15.01 -5.47
N SER A 644 1.03 14.91 -5.99
CA SER A 644 2.18 14.46 -5.19
C SER A 644 2.40 15.38 -3.99
N GLY A 645 2.30 16.70 -4.15
CA GLY A 645 2.39 17.65 -3.04
C GLY A 645 1.35 17.39 -1.94
N LEU A 646 0.10 17.13 -2.31
CA LEU A 646 -0.98 16.81 -1.36
C LEU A 646 -0.73 15.50 -0.60
N ILE A 647 -0.29 14.44 -1.30
CA ILE A 647 0.06 13.15 -0.67
C ILE A 647 1.28 13.32 0.23
N CYS A 648 2.29 14.08 -0.23
CA CYS A 648 3.54 14.25 0.50
C CYS A 648 3.38 15.08 1.78
N GLY A 649 2.58 16.15 1.75
CA GLY A 649 2.43 17.07 2.88
C GLY A 649 1.85 16.39 4.11
N GLU A 650 0.67 15.80 3.97
CA GLU A 650 -0.02 15.07 5.04
C GLU A 650 0.76 13.78 5.40
N GLY A 651 1.28 13.06 4.40
CA GLY A 651 2.15 11.89 4.64
C GLY A 651 3.34 12.21 5.54
N ILE A 652 3.94 13.40 5.41
CA ILE A 652 5.05 13.84 6.26
C ILE A 652 4.58 14.35 7.62
N TRP A 653 3.38 14.94 7.72
CA TRP A 653 2.78 15.31 9.01
C TRP A 653 2.57 14.10 9.94
N THR A 654 2.38 12.89 9.38
CA THR A 654 2.24 11.66 10.19
C THR A 654 3.44 11.39 11.10
N LEU A 655 4.64 11.83 10.74
CA LEU A 655 5.85 11.65 11.55
C LEU A 655 5.83 12.52 12.82
N PRO A 656 5.74 13.87 12.74
CA PRO A 656 5.60 14.71 13.92
C PRO A 656 4.44 14.30 14.83
N SER A 657 3.26 14.00 14.27
CA SER A 657 2.10 13.61 15.09
C SER A 657 2.34 12.29 15.83
N SER A 658 3.02 11.32 15.21
CA SER A 658 3.43 10.08 15.85
C SER A 658 4.45 10.30 16.97
N VAL A 659 5.40 11.21 16.77
CA VAL A 659 6.40 11.62 17.79
C VAL A 659 5.74 12.36 18.96
N LEU A 660 4.81 13.28 18.70
CA LEU A 660 4.03 13.96 19.73
C LEU A 660 3.23 12.97 20.55
N ALA A 661 2.56 12.04 19.88
CA ALA A 661 1.86 10.97 20.57
C ALA A 661 2.84 10.13 21.40
N LEU A 662 4.07 9.86 20.91
CA LEU A 662 5.10 9.07 21.64
C LEU A 662 5.53 9.79 22.92
N ALA A 663 5.60 11.11 22.88
CA ALA A 663 5.86 11.96 24.04
C ALA A 663 4.65 12.13 24.97
N GLY A 664 3.52 11.45 24.70
CA GLY A 664 2.30 11.55 25.50
C GLY A 664 1.51 12.85 25.30
N VAL A 665 1.85 13.64 24.28
CA VAL A 665 1.13 14.89 23.94
C VAL A 665 -0.20 14.52 23.31
N LYS A 666 -1.29 14.90 23.96
CA LYS A 666 -2.65 14.72 23.44
C LYS A 666 -3.08 15.94 22.61
N PRO A 667 -3.86 15.75 21.54
CA PRO A 667 -4.58 16.84 20.92
C PRO A 667 -5.40 17.65 21.93
N PRO A 668 -5.49 18.97 21.79
CA PRO A 668 -6.17 19.83 22.76
C PRO A 668 -7.70 19.77 22.67
N ILE A 669 -8.29 19.53 21.50
CA ILE A 669 -9.74 19.66 21.27
C ILE A 669 -10.31 18.33 20.77
N CYS A 670 -11.45 17.89 21.30
CA CYS A 670 -12.28 16.87 20.68
C CYS A 670 -13.41 17.55 19.91
N MET A 671 -13.38 17.48 18.58
CA MET A 671 -14.53 17.89 17.76
C MET A 671 -15.41 16.67 17.46
N LYS A 672 -16.54 16.52 18.14
CA LYS A 672 -17.47 15.41 17.97
C LYS A 672 -18.78 15.88 17.37
N PHE A 673 -19.35 15.09 16.46
CA PHE A 673 -20.61 15.40 15.79
C PHE A 673 -21.72 14.51 16.34
N LEU A 674 -22.77 15.13 16.87
CA LEU A 674 -23.86 14.46 17.57
C LEU A 674 -25.20 14.89 16.98
N SER A 675 -26.25 14.10 17.21
CA SER A 675 -27.62 14.52 16.92
C SER A 675 -28.00 15.75 17.76
N GLY A 676 -28.91 16.59 17.27
CA GLY A 676 -29.36 17.76 18.03
C GLY A 676 -29.90 17.41 19.41
N ALA A 677 -30.67 16.32 19.51
CA ALA A 677 -31.21 15.84 20.80
C ALA A 677 -30.10 15.35 21.76
N THR A 678 -29.08 14.66 21.24
CA THR A 678 -27.93 14.25 22.04
C THR A 678 -27.11 15.46 22.48
N ASN A 679 -26.93 16.44 21.60
CA ASN A 679 -26.17 17.64 21.90
C ASN A 679 -26.84 18.45 23.01
N SER A 680 -28.17 18.64 22.96
CA SER A 680 -28.91 19.29 24.05
C SER A 680 -28.73 18.58 25.39
N LYS A 681 -28.71 17.24 25.41
CA LYS A 681 -28.45 16.47 26.64
C LYS A 681 -27.02 16.68 27.16
N VAL A 682 -26.04 16.70 26.25
CA VAL A 682 -24.63 16.95 26.60
C VAL A 682 -24.46 18.37 27.14
N ASP A 683 -25.08 19.36 26.49
CA ASP A 683 -25.04 20.77 26.91
C ASP A 683 -25.66 20.96 28.29
N SER A 684 -26.81 20.32 28.57
CA SER A 684 -27.42 20.31 29.90
C SER A 684 -26.55 19.61 30.96
N PHE A 685 -25.80 18.57 30.58
CA PHE A 685 -24.88 17.88 31.48
C PHE A 685 -23.62 18.70 31.79
N LEU A 686 -23.07 19.40 30.80
CA LEU A 686 -21.86 20.22 30.96
C LEU A 686 -22.14 21.54 31.67
N ASN A 687 -23.37 22.06 31.57
CA ASN A 687 -23.83 23.24 32.29
C ASN A 687 -25.03 22.87 33.18
N PRO A 688 -24.81 22.13 34.28
CA PRO A 688 -25.88 21.88 35.24
C PRO A 688 -26.23 23.22 35.90
N SER A 689 -27.37 23.78 35.51
CA SER A 689 -27.97 24.98 36.12
C SER A 689 -28.31 24.77 37.58
#